data_AF-A0A955YFE1-F1
#
_entry.id   AF-A0A955YFE1-F1
#
_cell.length_a   1.000
_cell.length_b   1.000
_cell.length_c   1.000
_cell.angle_alpha   90.00
_cell.angle_beta   90.00
_cell.angle_gamma   90.00
#
_symmetry.space_group_name_H-M   'P 1'
#
loop_
_entity.id
_entity.type
_entity.pdbx_description
1 polymer ?
#
loop_
_entity_poly.entity_id
_entity_poly.type
_entity_poly.pdbx_seq_one_letter_code
_entity_poly.pdbx_strand_id
1 'polypeptide(L)'
;MLALLAAAAGVSGCSVPLDANPNYGGCARDEDCNGLAEMCHRGFCISAACEDDTPLACYTAQGADGGMATPRGVCRPGTRACVDGSFGPCRGQVLPGIETCNGLNDDCDDNVDEQPEASCETGQMGACNAGMPVCQGADVVCRRVSNPTSEICDGIDNDCDGEMDEDAAVHCFPSGALGCTETSPGKFVCQGVCVAGTSTCDSGTPGTCSGHVIAQTGDGCTTAGTAVDDDCDGLVDEDCDTCGTPGSTQVCYGGPPGTIGVGACATGAQTCLGDGSWTPCSAAGPEAETCANMSTGDDPAADNDCNGVTDDIEGRNEPCVGDGQGRCALGEMDCVDDALTCVSPDAIAELCNGIDDDCNGAVDNGFDLLSDEANCGTCGLACANGLECCNGKCVNTAVDGANCGTCGSAAGDGLTCCAGRSADLDSDALNCGACGRACGEGRQCCGGTCVDTARNADHCGMCGAECDAGQACCQGGCRAPSSPLCQGCPTDCSANGESCCMGSCVDTQTDEQSCGSCGNACDPGELCCGGTCVPDDAANCGTCGNSCGSGSLCCDGACVANNELNCGSCGNFCASGQGCCDNACTSLGANPDHCGSCGNDCTAGQTCTGGVCCGPGLTGCGGACVDTDTDEAHCGGCNNVCGNTCTDGRCCFLVFCS
;
A
#
# COMPACT_ATOMS: atom_id res chain seq x y z
N MET A 1 26.42 21.27 30.74
CA MET A 1 25.38 20.66 31.59
C MET A 1 24.98 21.72 32.60
N LEU A 2 23.76 22.26 32.58
CA LEU A 2 22.57 21.65 33.19
C LEU A 2 22.95 21.05 34.56
N ALA A 3 22.59 21.65 35.68
CA ALA A 3 21.20 21.61 36.14
C ALA A 3 20.83 22.87 36.96
N LEU A 4 19.79 23.58 36.54
CA LEU A 4 18.43 23.60 37.13
C LEU A 4 18.28 24.46 38.39
N LEU A 5 17.45 25.51 38.25
CA LEU A 5 16.65 26.07 39.33
C LEU A 5 15.22 26.18 38.82
N ALA A 6 14.41 25.18 39.17
CA ALA A 6 12.96 25.31 39.21
C ALA A 6 12.61 26.16 40.45
N ALA A 7 12.21 27.41 40.21
CA ALA A 7 11.53 28.23 41.21
C ALA A 7 10.05 28.31 40.81
N ALA A 8 9.21 27.64 41.59
CA ALA A 8 7.77 27.79 41.54
C ALA A 8 7.37 29.21 41.98
N ALA A 9 6.88 30.02 41.04
CA ALA A 9 6.00 31.16 41.26
C ALA A 9 5.24 31.35 39.94
N GLY A 10 4.00 30.89 39.86
CA GLY A 10 2.90 31.73 40.30
C GLY A 10 2.18 32.19 39.04
N VAL A 11 1.31 31.32 38.54
CA VAL A 11 0.47 31.58 37.37
C VAL A 11 -0.43 32.78 37.70
N SER A 12 0.01 33.98 37.33
CA SER A 12 -0.86 35.14 37.22
C SER A 12 -1.63 35.00 35.91
N GLY A 13 -2.92 34.74 36.05
CA GLY A 13 -3.83 34.45 34.95
C GLY A 13 -3.83 35.51 33.85
N CYS A 14 -3.75 35.04 32.61
CA CYS A 14 -4.32 35.74 31.48
C CYS A 14 -5.82 35.45 31.42
N SER A 15 -6.60 36.32 32.06
CA SER A 15 -7.99 36.53 31.69
C SER A 15 -8.03 37.43 30.45
N VAL A 16 -8.33 36.86 29.29
CA VAL A 16 -8.94 37.59 28.16
C VAL A 16 -10.29 36.95 27.89
N PRO A 17 -11.41 37.66 28.07
CA PRO A 17 -12.72 37.17 27.69
C PRO A 17 -12.94 37.43 26.19
N LEU A 18 -13.25 36.40 25.43
CA LEU A 18 -13.84 36.52 24.09
C LEU A 18 -15.14 35.71 24.07
N ASP A 19 -16.24 36.37 24.42
CA ASP A 19 -17.58 35.94 24.03
C ASP A 19 -18.00 36.66 22.74
N ALA A 20 -18.71 35.91 21.90
CA ALA A 20 -19.54 36.31 20.75
C ALA A 20 -18.90 36.36 19.35
N ASN A 21 -18.61 35.18 18.78
CA ASN A 21 -18.81 34.94 17.34
C ASN A 21 -19.42 33.53 17.13
N PRO A 22 -20.66 33.38 16.63
CA PRO A 22 -21.31 32.08 16.44
C PRO A 22 -20.83 31.28 15.21
N ASN A 23 -19.78 31.73 14.49
CA ASN A 23 -19.30 31.09 13.26
C ASN A 23 -17.92 30.42 13.36
N TYR A 24 -17.39 30.19 14.56
CA TYR A 24 -16.21 29.31 14.72
C TYR A 24 -16.69 27.90 15.11
N GLY A 25 -16.82 27.04 14.11
CA GLY A 25 -16.98 25.60 14.29
C GLY A 25 -15.67 25.02 14.79
N GLY A 26 -15.54 24.92 16.11
CA GLY A 26 -14.43 24.28 16.78
C GLY A 26 -14.67 22.79 17.01
N CYS A 27 -13.66 21.96 16.75
CA CYS A 27 -13.69 20.50 16.88
C CYS A 27 -14.11 20.02 18.30
N ALA A 28 -14.68 18.83 18.43
CA ALA A 28 -14.96 18.18 19.72
C ALA A 28 -14.08 16.94 19.96
N ARG A 29 -13.60 16.30 18.88
CA ARG A 29 -12.70 15.15 18.86
C ARG A 29 -11.70 15.30 17.70
N ASP A 30 -10.58 14.57 17.72
CA ASP A 30 -9.51 14.68 16.71
C ASP A 30 -10.00 14.37 15.28
N GLU A 31 -11.03 13.52 15.16
CA GLU A 31 -11.73 13.17 13.92
C GLU A 31 -12.45 14.36 13.25
N ASP A 32 -12.75 15.42 14.02
CA ASP A 32 -13.38 16.64 13.51
C ASP A 32 -12.35 17.60 12.86
N CYS A 33 -11.06 17.26 12.92
CA CYS A 33 -9.96 17.93 12.26
C CYS A 33 -9.53 17.16 10.99
N ASN A 34 -8.78 17.83 10.11
CA ASN A 34 -8.43 17.38 8.75
C ASN A 34 -7.44 16.20 8.68
N GLY A 35 -7.60 15.14 9.48
CA GLY A 35 -7.09 13.77 9.26
C GLY A 35 -5.60 13.52 9.04
N LEU A 36 -4.75 14.55 8.91
CA LEU A 36 -3.39 14.42 8.38
C LEU A 36 -2.29 15.06 9.23
N ALA A 37 -2.58 15.92 10.20
CA ALA A 37 -1.55 16.47 11.12
C ALA A 37 -2.08 17.26 12.34
N GLU A 38 -3.40 17.44 12.48
CA GLU A 38 -3.97 18.32 13.51
C GLU A 38 -4.73 17.52 14.58
N MET A 39 -4.68 17.98 15.84
CA MET A 39 -5.44 17.42 16.96
C MET A 39 -6.39 18.44 17.55
N CYS A 40 -7.47 17.98 18.16
CA CYS A 40 -8.47 18.84 18.77
C CYS A 40 -8.07 19.25 20.18
N HIS A 41 -7.56 20.47 20.33
CA HIS A 41 -7.21 21.03 21.64
C HIS A 41 -8.14 22.19 22.01
N ARG A 42 -8.95 21.99 23.05
CA ARG A 42 -9.87 23.01 23.62
C ARG A 42 -10.82 23.65 22.60
N GLY A 43 -11.30 22.86 21.64
CA GLY A 43 -12.24 23.33 20.63
C GLY A 43 -11.59 23.93 19.39
N PHE A 44 -10.29 23.72 19.17
CA PHE A 44 -9.58 24.21 17.98
C PHE A 44 -8.69 23.11 17.41
N CYS A 45 -8.70 22.98 16.08
CA CYS A 45 -7.71 22.15 15.38
C CYS A 45 -6.38 22.90 15.39
N ILE A 46 -5.35 22.26 15.98
CA ILE A 46 -3.99 22.79 16.01
C ILE A 46 -3.05 21.80 15.34
N SER A 47 -2.13 22.30 14.51
CA SER A 47 -1.00 21.50 14.03
C SER A 47 -0.18 21.03 15.23
N ALA A 48 0.26 19.77 15.21
CA ALA A 48 0.88 19.09 16.35
C ALA A 48 2.21 19.74 16.80
N ALA A 49 2.12 20.86 17.52
CA ALA A 49 3.18 21.37 18.37
C ALA A 49 3.22 20.52 19.62
N CYS A 50 4.38 19.92 19.90
CA CYS A 50 4.63 19.16 21.13
C CYS A 50 5.34 20.04 22.16
N GLU A 51 4.92 19.94 23.41
CA GLU A 51 5.62 20.52 24.56
C GLU A 51 6.15 19.36 25.42
N ASP A 52 7.42 19.47 25.84
CA ASP A 52 8.22 18.48 26.53
C ASP A 52 8.63 17.25 25.68
N ASP A 53 9.84 16.71 25.92
CA ASP A 53 10.53 15.61 25.20
C ASP A 53 9.78 14.25 25.20
N THR A 54 8.46 14.24 25.38
CA THR A 54 7.62 13.05 25.41
C THR A 54 7.56 12.38 24.03
N PRO A 55 8.03 11.13 23.89
CA PRO A 55 7.91 10.40 22.64
C PRO A 55 6.45 10.02 22.40
N LEU A 56 5.95 10.29 21.18
CA LEU A 56 4.60 9.91 20.76
C LEU A 56 4.66 8.70 19.83
N ALA A 57 3.75 7.75 20.01
CA ALA A 57 3.58 6.65 19.06
C ALA A 57 3.14 7.17 17.69
N CYS A 58 3.63 6.56 16.61
CA CYS A 58 3.32 6.96 15.25
C CYS A 58 3.31 5.76 14.30
N TYR A 59 2.60 5.89 13.19
CA TYR A 59 2.58 4.91 12.11
C TYR A 59 2.18 5.63 10.82
N THR A 60 2.98 5.52 9.75
CA THR A 60 2.81 6.36 8.56
C THR A 60 2.11 5.67 7.37
N ALA A 61 1.70 4.40 7.51
CA ALA A 61 0.86 3.75 6.49
C ALA A 61 -0.61 4.10 6.72
N GLN A 62 -1.30 4.53 5.67
CA GLN A 62 -2.76 4.66 5.64
C GLN A 62 -3.37 3.30 5.28
N GLY A 63 -4.35 2.81 6.06
CA GLY A 63 -5.13 1.64 5.63
C GLY A 63 -6.00 1.96 4.41
N ALA A 64 -6.53 0.93 3.73
CA ALA A 64 -7.43 1.07 2.58
C ALA A 64 -8.67 1.95 2.88
N ASP A 65 -9.04 2.08 4.16
CA ASP A 65 -10.17 2.90 4.63
C ASP A 65 -9.75 4.30 5.14
N GLY A 66 -8.49 4.71 4.96
CA GLY A 66 -7.99 6.02 5.39
C GLY A 66 -7.80 6.19 6.90
N GLY A 67 -7.92 5.13 7.70
CA GLY A 67 -7.69 5.12 9.16
C GLY A 67 -6.29 4.63 9.58
N MET A 68 -5.93 4.88 10.85
CA MET A 68 -4.72 4.33 11.49
C MET A 68 -4.82 2.81 11.55
N ALA A 69 -4.09 2.10 10.69
CA ALA A 69 -4.04 0.64 10.72
C ALA A 69 -3.60 0.18 12.11
N THR A 70 -4.40 -0.66 12.77
CA THR A 70 -3.94 -1.35 13.98
C THR A 70 -2.76 -2.24 13.55
N PRO A 71 -1.54 -2.01 14.04
CA PRO A 71 -0.40 -2.81 13.64
C PRO A 71 -0.66 -4.26 14.05
N ARG A 72 -0.72 -5.16 13.06
CA ARG A 72 -0.92 -6.61 13.22
C ARG A 72 0.12 -7.32 12.37
N GLY A 73 0.53 -8.53 12.77
CA GLY A 73 1.62 -9.24 12.11
C GLY A 73 3.00 -8.63 12.41
N VAL A 74 3.86 -8.52 11.39
CA VAL A 74 5.21 -7.94 11.52
C VAL A 74 5.20 -6.40 11.57
N CYS A 75 4.11 -5.78 11.15
CA CYS A 75 3.90 -4.34 11.24
C CYS A 75 3.89 -3.88 12.70
N ARG A 76 4.67 -2.84 12.99
CA ARG A 76 4.71 -2.23 14.32
C ARG A 76 4.75 -0.71 14.24
N PRO A 77 4.11 -0.02 15.19
CA PRO A 77 4.17 1.42 15.27
C PRO A 77 5.59 1.85 15.68
N GLY A 78 6.04 2.96 15.14
CA GLY A 78 7.27 3.61 15.56
C GLY A 78 7.01 4.62 16.67
N THR A 79 8.09 5.31 17.06
CA THR A 79 8.04 6.46 17.97
C THR A 79 8.65 7.66 17.28
N ARG A 80 8.00 8.82 17.41
CA ARG A 80 8.51 10.11 16.97
C ARG A 80 8.84 10.94 18.20
N ALA A 81 10.07 11.48 18.21
CA ALA A 81 10.54 12.36 19.26
C ALA A 81 10.14 13.80 18.96
N CYS A 82 9.78 14.56 20.00
CA CYS A 82 9.64 15.99 19.90
C CYS A 82 11.03 16.61 19.78
N VAL A 83 11.27 17.42 18.74
CA VAL A 83 12.50 18.19 18.57
C VAL A 83 12.10 19.60 18.16
N ASP A 84 12.47 20.60 18.96
CA ASP A 84 12.16 22.02 18.72
C ASP A 84 10.67 22.31 18.45
N GLY A 85 9.77 21.67 19.22
CA GLY A 85 8.33 21.90 19.14
C GLY A 85 7.64 21.21 17.96
N SER A 86 8.36 20.37 17.20
CA SER A 86 7.80 19.57 16.10
C SER A 86 8.16 18.09 16.28
N PHE A 87 7.23 17.19 16.00
CA PHE A 87 7.57 15.76 15.98
C PHE A 87 8.46 15.43 14.76
N GLY A 88 9.60 14.78 15.02
CA GLY A 88 10.49 14.26 13.98
C GLY A 88 9.90 13.05 13.23
N PRO A 89 10.66 12.45 12.29
CA PRO A 89 10.20 11.29 11.52
C PRO A 89 9.88 10.10 12.42
N CYS A 90 8.90 9.30 12.03
CA CYS A 90 8.52 8.11 12.77
C CYS A 90 9.62 7.04 12.70
N ARG A 91 10.36 6.84 13.79
CA ARG A 91 11.48 5.88 13.85
C ARG A 91 11.02 4.56 14.45
N GLY A 92 11.50 3.45 13.88
CA GLY A 92 11.22 2.10 14.38
C GLY A 92 9.91 1.47 13.90
N GLN A 93 9.14 2.18 13.07
CA GLN A 93 7.97 1.60 12.40
C GLN A 93 8.38 0.52 11.39
N VAL A 94 7.53 -0.49 11.22
CA VAL A 94 7.59 -1.47 10.13
C VAL A 94 6.31 -1.31 9.33
N LEU A 95 6.44 -0.85 8.09
CA LEU A 95 5.33 -0.56 7.18
C LEU A 95 4.88 -1.83 6.44
N PRO A 96 3.65 -1.84 5.89
CA PRO A 96 3.21 -2.85 4.93
C PRO A 96 4.24 -3.09 3.83
N GLY A 97 4.64 -4.34 3.67
CA GLY A 97 5.52 -4.83 2.61
C GLY A 97 4.76 -5.62 1.56
N ILE A 98 5.51 -6.30 0.69
CA ILE A 98 4.97 -7.33 -0.23
C ILE A 98 4.79 -8.62 0.57
N GLU A 99 3.65 -9.29 0.38
CA GLU A 99 3.38 -10.60 0.96
C GLU A 99 4.38 -11.67 0.53
N THR A 100 4.89 -12.42 1.51
CA THR A 100 5.85 -13.50 1.32
C THR A 100 5.34 -14.72 2.07
N CYS A 101 5.32 -15.91 1.45
CA CYS A 101 4.85 -17.15 2.09
C CYS A 101 5.74 -17.58 3.27
N ASN A 102 5.64 -16.91 4.41
CA ASN A 102 6.50 -17.08 5.57
C ASN A 102 5.67 -17.29 6.86
N GLY A 103 4.34 -17.34 6.74
CA GLY A 103 3.42 -17.51 7.85
C GLY A 103 3.22 -16.23 8.68
N LEU A 104 3.63 -15.08 8.14
CA LEU A 104 3.45 -13.76 8.71
C LEU A 104 2.54 -12.96 7.77
N ASN A 105 1.82 -12.01 8.34
CA ASN A 105 1.13 -11.00 7.57
C ASN A 105 2.10 -9.81 7.40
N ASP A 106 2.69 -9.71 6.21
CA ASP A 106 3.71 -8.76 5.78
C ASP A 106 3.12 -7.44 5.24
N ASP A 107 1.90 -7.44 4.69
CA ASP A 107 1.23 -6.26 4.11
C ASP A 107 0.11 -5.65 4.97
N CYS A 108 -0.22 -6.33 6.06
CA CYS A 108 -1.03 -5.91 7.19
C CYS A 108 -2.52 -5.68 6.88
N ASP A 109 -3.09 -6.54 6.03
CA ASP A 109 -4.47 -6.52 5.54
C ASP A 109 -5.47 -7.47 6.28
N ASP A 110 -5.04 -8.10 7.39
CA ASP A 110 -5.72 -9.16 8.17
C ASP A 110 -5.72 -10.59 7.55
N ASN A 111 -5.16 -10.80 6.37
CA ASN A 111 -4.92 -12.11 5.78
C ASN A 111 -3.44 -12.52 5.94
N VAL A 112 -3.13 -13.81 6.00
CA VAL A 112 -1.74 -14.28 6.10
C VAL A 112 -1.45 -15.02 4.81
N ASP A 113 -0.35 -14.63 4.15
CA ASP A 113 0.15 -15.27 2.93
C ASP A 113 -0.88 -15.27 1.77
N GLU A 114 -1.63 -14.17 1.49
CA GLU A 114 -2.71 -14.23 0.49
C GLU A 114 -2.28 -14.10 -0.98
N GLN A 115 -1.32 -13.23 -1.38
CA GLN A 115 -0.78 -13.21 -2.77
C GLN A 115 0.60 -12.52 -2.96
N PRO A 116 1.54 -13.17 -3.68
CA PRO A 116 2.63 -12.48 -4.36
C PRO A 116 2.17 -11.89 -5.72
N GLU A 117 2.41 -10.60 -6.01
CA GLU A 117 1.95 -9.88 -7.23
C GLU A 117 2.62 -10.30 -8.58
N ALA A 118 2.89 -11.59 -8.82
CA ALA A 118 3.56 -12.05 -10.06
C ALA A 118 2.72 -13.09 -10.82
N SER A 119 2.87 -13.22 -12.14
CA SER A 119 2.44 -14.42 -12.87
C SER A 119 3.48 -15.54 -12.69
N CYS A 120 3.07 -16.80 -12.78
CA CYS A 120 3.97 -17.96 -12.68
C CYS A 120 3.66 -19.02 -13.74
N GLU A 121 4.59 -19.98 -13.90
CA GLU A 121 4.43 -21.13 -14.78
C GLU A 121 4.14 -22.39 -13.96
N THR A 122 3.05 -23.10 -14.26
CA THR A 122 2.64 -24.33 -13.56
C THR A 122 3.48 -25.54 -13.96
N GLY A 123 4.23 -25.44 -15.07
CA GLY A 123 4.98 -26.53 -15.67
C GLY A 123 4.12 -27.54 -16.43
N GLN A 124 2.84 -27.24 -16.62
CA GLN A 124 1.91 -28.05 -17.41
C GLN A 124 1.99 -27.65 -18.88
N MET A 125 1.64 -28.56 -19.78
CA MET A 125 1.70 -28.32 -21.22
C MET A 125 0.54 -27.42 -21.68
N GLY A 126 0.68 -26.82 -22.86
CA GLY A 126 -0.38 -26.09 -23.53
C GLY A 126 -0.97 -24.89 -22.78
N ALA A 127 -2.29 -24.74 -22.84
CA ALA A 127 -3.05 -23.62 -22.27
C ALA A 127 -2.96 -23.55 -20.73
N CYS A 128 -2.42 -24.61 -20.13
CA CYS A 128 -2.41 -24.90 -18.70
C CYS A 128 -1.13 -24.41 -18.02
N ASN A 129 -0.12 -23.98 -18.81
CA ASN A 129 1.16 -23.51 -18.29
C ASN A 129 1.05 -22.18 -17.53
N ALA A 130 0.09 -21.32 -17.89
CA ALA A 130 -0.13 -20.06 -17.20
C ALA A 130 -0.77 -20.28 -15.83
N GLY A 131 -0.17 -19.71 -14.78
CA GLY A 131 -0.70 -19.78 -13.43
C GLY A 131 -0.49 -18.51 -12.60
N MET A 132 -1.15 -18.49 -11.45
CA MET A 132 -1.07 -17.46 -10.42
C MET A 132 -0.42 -18.08 -9.17
N PRO A 133 0.57 -17.42 -8.57
CA PRO A 133 1.23 -17.89 -7.37
C PRO A 133 0.26 -17.77 -6.19
N VAL A 134 0.23 -18.82 -5.39
CA VAL A 134 -0.54 -18.89 -4.15
C VAL A 134 0.30 -19.61 -3.11
N CYS A 135 0.22 -19.15 -1.88
CA CYS A 135 0.92 -19.79 -0.78
C CYS A 135 0.23 -21.10 -0.39
N GLN A 136 1.02 -22.18 -0.30
CA GLN A 136 0.58 -23.46 0.28
C GLN A 136 1.52 -23.80 1.44
N GLY A 137 1.26 -23.20 2.59
CA GLY A 137 2.23 -23.18 3.68
C GLY A 137 3.39 -22.22 3.36
N ALA A 138 4.63 -22.63 3.60
CA ALA A 138 5.82 -21.80 3.37
C ALA A 138 6.30 -21.79 1.90
N ASP A 139 5.61 -22.51 1.01
CA ASP A 139 5.99 -22.65 -0.39
C ASP A 139 5.05 -21.82 -1.29
N VAL A 140 5.64 -21.05 -2.22
CA VAL A 140 4.90 -20.43 -3.33
C VAL A 140 4.60 -21.52 -4.35
N VAL A 141 3.33 -21.85 -4.55
CA VAL A 141 2.90 -22.84 -5.54
C VAL A 141 2.16 -22.13 -6.67
N CYS A 142 2.46 -22.51 -7.90
CA CYS A 142 1.77 -21.96 -9.05
C CYS A 142 0.46 -22.72 -9.31
N ARG A 143 -0.68 -22.06 -9.20
CA ARG A 143 -1.98 -22.64 -9.57
C ARG A 143 -2.45 -22.15 -10.92
N ARG A 144 -2.97 -23.07 -11.74
CA ARG A 144 -3.51 -22.77 -13.07
C ARG A 144 -4.65 -21.76 -12.97
N VAL A 145 -4.67 -20.79 -13.89
CA VAL A 145 -5.73 -19.77 -14.01
C VAL A 145 -6.70 -20.05 -15.16
N SER A 146 -6.30 -20.88 -16.12
CA SER A 146 -7.12 -21.34 -17.24
C SER A 146 -7.98 -22.54 -16.83
N ASN A 147 -9.28 -22.47 -17.13
CA ASN A 147 -10.18 -23.61 -17.01
C ASN A 147 -9.95 -24.58 -18.18
N PRO A 148 -9.84 -25.90 -17.94
CA PRO A 148 -9.72 -26.87 -19.02
C PRO A 148 -10.94 -26.85 -19.95
N THR A 149 -10.69 -26.90 -21.25
CA THR A 149 -11.72 -26.98 -22.30
C THR A 149 -11.45 -28.19 -23.18
N SER A 150 -12.48 -28.72 -23.86
CA SER A 150 -12.30 -29.83 -24.80
C SER A 150 -11.22 -29.54 -25.84
N GLU A 151 -10.47 -30.59 -26.20
CA GLU A 151 -9.40 -30.53 -27.19
C GLU A 151 -9.84 -29.96 -28.54
N ILE A 152 -8.95 -29.17 -29.13
CA ILE A 152 -9.09 -28.55 -30.44
C ILE A 152 -7.78 -28.84 -31.16
N CYS A 153 -7.82 -29.22 -32.44
CA CYS A 153 -6.63 -29.64 -33.20
C CYS A 153 -5.68 -28.47 -33.51
N ASP A 154 -5.02 -27.91 -32.50
CA ASP A 154 -4.15 -26.75 -32.56
C ASP A 154 -2.73 -27.04 -32.04
N GLY A 155 -2.48 -28.27 -31.57
CA GLY A 155 -1.18 -28.68 -31.03
C GLY A 155 -0.93 -28.16 -29.62
N ILE A 156 -1.97 -27.75 -28.90
CA ILE A 156 -1.94 -27.25 -27.52
C ILE A 156 -2.84 -28.18 -26.69
N ASP A 157 -2.31 -28.65 -25.55
CA ASP A 157 -3.08 -29.33 -24.51
C ASP A 157 -4.08 -28.34 -23.88
N ASN A 158 -5.35 -28.44 -24.24
CA ASN A 158 -6.43 -27.51 -23.93
C ASN A 158 -7.30 -28.00 -22.75
N ASP A 159 -7.40 -29.32 -22.57
CA ASP A 159 -8.10 -29.97 -21.47
C ASP A 159 -7.19 -30.40 -20.31
N CYS A 160 -5.88 -30.19 -20.51
CA CYS A 160 -4.84 -30.29 -19.52
C CYS A 160 -4.65 -31.68 -18.92
N ASP A 161 -4.91 -32.74 -19.69
CA ASP A 161 -4.72 -34.13 -19.27
C ASP A 161 -3.28 -34.64 -19.50
N GLY A 162 -2.47 -33.88 -20.25
CA GLY A 162 -1.07 -34.13 -20.51
C GLY A 162 -0.76 -34.82 -21.84
N GLU A 163 -1.77 -35.14 -22.65
CA GLU A 163 -1.64 -35.49 -24.05
C GLU A 163 -1.99 -34.25 -24.93
N MET A 164 -1.76 -34.33 -26.25
CA MET A 164 -2.09 -33.22 -27.16
C MET A 164 -3.06 -33.73 -28.23
N ASP A 165 -4.21 -33.08 -28.36
CA ASP A 165 -5.23 -33.31 -29.40
C ASP A 165 -5.85 -34.73 -29.44
N GLU A 166 -5.73 -35.54 -28.40
CA GLU A 166 -6.11 -36.96 -28.37
C GLU A 166 -7.63 -37.21 -28.49
N ASP A 167 -8.44 -36.23 -28.12
CA ASP A 167 -9.90 -36.23 -28.29
C ASP A 167 -10.41 -35.15 -29.29
N ALA A 168 -9.51 -34.52 -30.05
CA ALA A 168 -9.85 -33.52 -31.07
C ALA A 168 -10.45 -34.17 -32.33
N ALA A 169 -11.79 -34.27 -32.39
CA ALA A 169 -12.50 -34.68 -33.60
C ALA A 169 -12.58 -33.54 -34.61
N VAL A 170 -11.80 -33.63 -35.69
CA VAL A 170 -11.84 -32.66 -36.79
C VAL A 170 -12.77 -33.18 -37.87
N HIS A 171 -13.88 -32.47 -38.12
CA HIS A 171 -14.65 -32.71 -39.35
C HIS A 171 -13.78 -32.33 -40.55
N CYS A 172 -13.91 -33.07 -41.65
CA CYS A 172 -13.04 -32.91 -42.79
C CYS A 172 -13.80 -33.16 -44.10
N PHE A 173 -13.26 -32.63 -45.20
CA PHE A 173 -13.67 -33.01 -46.55
C PHE A 173 -12.43 -33.05 -47.46
N PRO A 174 -12.33 -34.01 -48.42
CA PRO A 174 -11.14 -34.13 -49.26
C PRO A 174 -10.88 -32.86 -50.08
N SER A 175 -9.65 -32.35 -50.02
CA SER A 175 -9.25 -31.15 -50.76
C SER A 175 -9.33 -31.37 -52.27
N GLY A 176 -10.13 -30.54 -52.94
CA GLY A 176 -10.37 -30.62 -54.39
C GLY A 176 -11.53 -31.54 -54.82
N ALA A 177 -12.24 -32.18 -53.88
CA ALA A 177 -13.51 -32.82 -54.16
C ALA A 177 -14.66 -31.79 -54.14
N LEU A 178 -15.64 -31.98 -55.01
CA LEU A 178 -16.87 -31.17 -55.06
C LEU A 178 -17.94 -31.77 -54.13
N GLY A 179 -18.82 -30.93 -53.60
CA GLY A 179 -20.04 -31.34 -52.88
C GLY A 179 -20.19 -30.85 -51.43
N CYS A 180 -19.10 -30.43 -50.77
CA CYS A 180 -19.17 -29.75 -49.47
C CYS A 180 -18.24 -28.52 -49.46
N THR A 181 -18.74 -27.42 -48.93
CA THR A 181 -17.99 -26.17 -48.77
C THR A 181 -17.69 -25.95 -47.30
N GLU A 182 -16.44 -25.67 -46.97
CA GLU A 182 -16.03 -25.30 -45.62
C GLU A 182 -16.46 -23.85 -45.35
N THR A 183 -17.30 -23.64 -44.33
CA THR A 183 -17.80 -22.30 -43.95
C THR A 183 -17.04 -21.70 -42.78
N SER A 184 -16.40 -22.54 -41.97
CA SER A 184 -15.43 -22.19 -40.94
C SER A 184 -14.51 -23.38 -40.70
N PRO A 185 -13.31 -23.22 -40.10
CA PRO A 185 -12.39 -24.33 -39.86
C PRO A 185 -13.09 -25.54 -39.21
N GLY A 186 -13.12 -26.68 -39.91
CA GLY A 186 -13.78 -27.90 -39.42
C GLY A 186 -15.31 -27.87 -39.44
N LYS A 187 -15.95 -26.99 -40.22
CA LYS A 187 -17.41 -26.97 -40.41
C LYS A 187 -17.75 -26.94 -41.89
N PHE A 188 -18.46 -27.96 -42.34
CA PHE A 188 -18.79 -28.16 -43.74
C PHE A 188 -20.30 -28.07 -43.95
N VAL A 189 -20.70 -27.31 -44.95
CA VAL A 189 -22.06 -27.32 -45.49
C VAL A 189 -22.02 -28.15 -46.76
N CYS A 190 -22.75 -29.26 -46.77
CA CYS A 190 -22.82 -30.19 -47.89
C CYS A 190 -24.16 -30.08 -48.62
N GLN A 191 -24.15 -30.32 -49.93
CA GLN A 191 -25.33 -30.36 -50.77
C GLN A 191 -25.65 -31.79 -51.22
N GLY A 192 -26.93 -32.05 -51.51
CA GLY A 192 -27.40 -33.35 -51.96
C GLY A 192 -27.06 -34.51 -51.01
N VAL A 193 -26.53 -35.59 -51.59
CA VAL A 193 -26.12 -36.79 -50.87
C VAL A 193 -24.71 -36.71 -50.26
N CYS A 194 -23.99 -35.61 -50.51
CA CYS A 194 -22.64 -35.41 -49.98
C CYS A 194 -22.66 -35.19 -48.47
N VAL A 195 -21.66 -35.77 -47.79
CA VAL A 195 -21.48 -35.61 -46.35
C VAL A 195 -20.01 -35.40 -46.03
N ALA A 196 -19.75 -34.54 -45.05
CA ALA A 196 -18.42 -34.37 -44.49
C ALA A 196 -18.00 -35.61 -43.69
N GLY A 197 -16.71 -35.93 -43.76
CA GLY A 197 -16.12 -37.00 -42.99
C GLY A 197 -15.61 -36.51 -41.63
N THR A 198 -14.98 -37.42 -40.91
CA THR A 198 -14.18 -37.12 -39.72
C THR A 198 -12.75 -37.60 -39.92
N SER A 199 -11.80 -36.85 -39.37
CA SER A 199 -10.39 -37.19 -39.29
C SER A 199 -9.94 -37.18 -37.84
N THR A 200 -9.08 -38.12 -37.48
CA THR A 200 -8.36 -38.11 -36.21
C THR A 200 -7.25 -37.07 -36.29
N CYS A 201 -7.14 -36.17 -35.31
CA CYS A 201 -6.01 -35.27 -35.19
C CYS A 201 -4.79 -36.02 -34.63
N ASP A 202 -3.59 -35.67 -35.09
CA ASP A 202 -2.32 -36.06 -34.46
C ASP A 202 -1.42 -34.83 -34.41
N SER A 203 -1.21 -34.30 -33.20
CA SER A 203 -0.28 -33.20 -32.91
C SER A 203 -0.47 -31.97 -33.82
N GLY A 204 -1.68 -31.41 -33.86
CA GLY A 204 -2.06 -30.24 -34.65
C GLY A 204 -2.24 -30.51 -36.15
N THR A 205 -2.16 -31.77 -36.60
CA THR A 205 -2.35 -32.12 -38.01
C THR A 205 -3.54 -33.07 -38.20
N PRO A 206 -4.61 -32.66 -38.92
CA PRO A 206 -5.72 -33.54 -39.25
C PRO A 206 -5.26 -34.73 -40.13
N GLY A 207 -5.60 -35.94 -39.73
CA GLY A 207 -5.31 -37.18 -40.47
C GLY A 207 -6.17 -37.37 -41.73
N THR A 208 -6.16 -38.58 -42.30
CA THR A 208 -6.96 -38.88 -43.50
C THR A 208 -8.45 -38.81 -43.23
N CYS A 209 -9.18 -38.06 -44.07
CA CYS A 209 -10.62 -37.91 -43.94
C CYS A 209 -11.37 -39.21 -44.26
N SER A 210 -12.20 -39.69 -43.33
CA SER A 210 -12.98 -40.93 -43.49
C SER A 210 -14.48 -40.69 -43.32
N GLY A 211 -15.31 -41.48 -43.98
CA GLY A 211 -16.78 -41.37 -43.90
C GLY A 211 -17.41 -40.24 -44.72
N HIS A 212 -16.62 -39.55 -45.54
CA HIS A 212 -17.12 -38.53 -46.46
C HIS A 212 -17.82 -39.14 -47.70
N VAL A 213 -18.75 -38.41 -48.30
CA VAL A 213 -19.33 -38.71 -49.62
C VAL A 213 -19.08 -37.51 -50.53
N ILE A 214 -18.44 -37.74 -51.68
CA ILE A 214 -18.11 -36.72 -52.69
C ILE A 214 -19.08 -36.77 -53.87
N ALA A 215 -19.14 -35.66 -54.62
CA ALA A 215 -19.88 -35.54 -55.87
C ALA A 215 -19.60 -36.69 -56.84
N GLN A 216 -20.65 -37.30 -57.39
CA GLN A 216 -20.52 -38.20 -58.55
C GLN A 216 -20.46 -37.41 -59.86
N THR A 217 -20.21 -38.09 -60.99
CA THR A 217 -20.20 -37.42 -62.30
C THR A 217 -21.60 -37.42 -62.90
N GLY A 218 -22.29 -36.28 -62.76
CA GLY A 218 -23.62 -35.99 -63.31
C GLY A 218 -24.78 -36.54 -62.48
N ASP A 219 -25.85 -35.76 -62.35
CA ASP A 219 -27.02 -36.07 -61.51
C ASP A 219 -27.97 -37.14 -62.10
N GLY A 220 -27.78 -37.51 -63.37
CA GLY A 220 -28.68 -38.44 -64.06
C GLY A 220 -30.12 -37.93 -64.08
N CYS A 221 -31.08 -38.76 -64.51
CA CYS A 221 -32.50 -38.40 -64.38
C CYS A 221 -33.22 -39.61 -63.74
N THR A 222 -33.73 -39.49 -62.51
CA THR A 222 -34.43 -40.61 -61.86
C THR A 222 -35.88 -40.73 -62.35
N THR A 223 -36.33 -41.96 -62.63
CA THR A 223 -37.74 -42.16 -63.04
C THR A 223 -38.63 -42.28 -61.81
N ALA A 224 -39.50 -41.29 -61.66
CA ALA A 224 -40.62 -41.23 -60.71
C ALA A 224 -40.29 -40.83 -59.26
N GLY A 225 -40.08 -39.52 -59.05
CA GLY A 225 -40.60 -38.82 -57.88
C GLY A 225 -39.72 -38.78 -56.63
N THR A 226 -38.42 -39.04 -56.74
CA THR A 226 -37.44 -38.75 -55.68
C THR A 226 -36.32 -37.92 -56.29
N ALA A 227 -36.38 -36.60 -56.10
CA ALA A 227 -35.29 -35.69 -56.46
C ALA A 227 -34.11 -35.96 -55.52
N VAL A 228 -32.98 -36.40 -56.08
CA VAL A 228 -31.73 -36.69 -55.37
C VAL A 228 -30.65 -35.98 -56.17
N ASP A 229 -29.82 -35.20 -55.50
CA ASP A 229 -28.69 -34.44 -56.03
C ASP A 229 -27.42 -35.28 -55.81
N ASP A 230 -27.07 -36.09 -56.82
CA ASP A 230 -26.01 -37.10 -56.85
C ASP A 230 -24.62 -36.51 -57.17
N ASP A 231 -24.55 -35.36 -57.84
CA ASP A 231 -23.30 -34.65 -58.11
C ASP A 231 -23.07 -33.40 -57.24
N CYS A 232 -23.99 -33.15 -56.31
CA CYS A 232 -23.85 -32.20 -55.21
C CYS A 232 -23.55 -30.77 -55.68
N ASP A 233 -24.12 -30.37 -56.82
CA ASP A 233 -24.00 -29.02 -57.39
C ASP A 233 -25.14 -28.08 -56.94
N GLY A 234 -26.09 -28.62 -56.16
CA GLY A 234 -27.21 -27.91 -55.57
C GLY A 234 -28.44 -27.83 -56.47
N LEU A 235 -28.38 -28.43 -57.65
CA LEU A 235 -29.49 -28.65 -58.54
C LEU A 235 -29.96 -30.12 -58.42
N VAL A 236 -31.15 -30.39 -58.95
CA VAL A 236 -31.72 -31.75 -58.96
C VAL A 236 -32.25 -32.01 -60.37
N ASP A 237 -31.80 -33.11 -60.96
CA ASP A 237 -32.04 -33.60 -62.31
C ASP A 237 -31.70 -32.56 -63.43
N GLU A 238 -30.60 -31.80 -63.32
CA GLU A 238 -30.21 -30.70 -64.25
C GLU A 238 -29.45 -31.13 -65.51
N ASP A 239 -28.79 -32.28 -65.51
CA ASP A 239 -28.08 -32.87 -66.66
C ASP A 239 -29.00 -33.47 -67.75
N CYS A 240 -30.28 -33.09 -67.78
CA CYS A 240 -31.25 -33.55 -68.78
C CYS A 240 -31.17 -32.67 -70.07
N ASP A 241 -30.12 -32.90 -70.86
CA ASP A 241 -29.53 -32.10 -71.96
C ASP A 241 -30.41 -31.63 -73.17
N THR A 242 -31.75 -31.73 -73.19
CA THR A 242 -32.53 -31.16 -74.32
C THR A 242 -33.93 -30.63 -73.95
N CYS A 243 -34.18 -29.35 -74.24
CA CYS A 243 -35.53 -28.81 -74.25
C CYS A 243 -36.23 -29.23 -75.55
N GLY A 244 -37.35 -29.94 -75.43
CA GLY A 244 -37.98 -30.62 -76.57
C GLY A 244 -38.39 -29.72 -77.74
N THR A 245 -39.44 -28.90 -77.57
CA THR A 245 -40.04 -28.15 -78.69
C THR A 245 -39.59 -26.69 -78.67
N PRO A 246 -38.99 -26.15 -79.75
CA PRO A 246 -38.63 -24.74 -79.82
C PRO A 246 -39.81 -23.81 -79.49
N GLY A 247 -39.59 -22.86 -78.58
CA GLY A 247 -40.61 -21.93 -78.08
C GLY A 247 -41.39 -22.42 -76.86
N SER A 248 -41.15 -23.64 -76.34
CA SER A 248 -41.66 -24.02 -75.02
C SER A 248 -41.03 -23.14 -73.93
N THR A 249 -41.79 -22.82 -72.89
CA THR A 249 -41.32 -22.05 -71.73
C THR A 249 -41.37 -22.90 -70.48
N GLN A 250 -40.35 -22.80 -69.63
CA GLN A 250 -40.39 -23.34 -68.28
C GLN A 250 -40.11 -22.26 -67.25
N VAL A 251 -40.59 -22.50 -66.02
CA VAL A 251 -40.23 -21.68 -64.86
C VAL A 251 -38.80 -22.06 -64.47
N CYS A 252 -37.99 -21.06 -64.19
CA CYS A 252 -36.62 -21.24 -63.75
C CYS A 252 -36.38 -20.37 -62.51
N TYR A 253 -35.37 -20.72 -61.74
CA TYR A 253 -34.89 -19.90 -60.64
C TYR A 253 -33.38 -20.09 -60.52
N GLY A 254 -32.64 -19.00 -60.31
CA GLY A 254 -31.18 -19.01 -60.29
C GLY A 254 -30.57 -19.24 -58.91
N GLY A 255 -31.38 -19.43 -57.87
CA GLY A 255 -30.94 -19.63 -56.48
C GLY A 255 -31.47 -20.93 -55.85
N PRO A 256 -31.15 -21.20 -54.58
CA PRO A 256 -31.60 -22.40 -53.86
C PRO A 256 -33.14 -22.48 -53.74
N PRO A 257 -33.79 -23.65 -53.88
CA PRO A 257 -35.25 -23.76 -53.85
C PRO A 257 -35.94 -23.16 -52.61
N GLY A 258 -35.23 -23.11 -51.48
CA GLY A 258 -35.73 -22.55 -50.22
C GLY A 258 -35.84 -21.02 -50.18
N THR A 259 -35.23 -20.29 -51.13
CA THR A 259 -35.24 -18.82 -51.18
C THR A 259 -36.28 -18.26 -52.15
N ILE A 260 -37.05 -19.13 -52.83
CA ILE A 260 -38.08 -18.73 -53.78
C ILE A 260 -39.20 -17.96 -53.07
N GLY A 261 -39.42 -16.70 -53.47
CA GLY A 261 -40.48 -15.84 -52.93
C GLY A 261 -40.14 -15.20 -51.58
N VAL A 262 -38.87 -15.26 -51.16
CA VAL A 262 -38.32 -14.53 -50.03
C VAL A 262 -37.64 -13.26 -50.57
N GLY A 263 -37.95 -12.10 -50.00
CA GLY A 263 -37.37 -10.83 -50.45
C GLY A 263 -37.56 -10.50 -51.94
N ALA A 264 -36.49 -10.09 -52.60
CA ALA A 264 -36.46 -9.75 -54.03
C ALA A 264 -36.41 -10.99 -54.95
N CYS A 265 -36.20 -12.19 -54.40
CA CYS A 265 -36.04 -13.42 -55.18
C CYS A 265 -37.36 -13.94 -55.75
N ALA A 266 -37.50 -13.80 -57.07
CA ALA A 266 -38.67 -14.26 -57.81
C ALA A 266 -38.30 -15.27 -58.90
N THR A 267 -39.24 -16.16 -59.23
CA THR A 267 -39.07 -17.08 -60.34
C THR A 267 -39.06 -16.34 -61.68
N GLY A 268 -38.23 -16.81 -62.60
CA GLY A 268 -38.08 -16.32 -63.96
C GLY A 268 -38.62 -17.32 -64.97
N ALA A 269 -38.45 -17.00 -66.26
CA ALA A 269 -38.81 -17.89 -67.35
C ALA A 269 -37.62 -18.11 -68.28
N GLN A 270 -37.47 -19.34 -68.76
CA GLN A 270 -36.56 -19.68 -69.85
C GLN A 270 -37.38 -20.15 -71.05
N THR A 271 -36.94 -19.77 -72.24
CA THR A 271 -37.56 -20.19 -73.50
C THR A 271 -36.61 -21.13 -74.25
N CYS A 272 -37.15 -22.21 -74.76
CA CYS A 272 -36.41 -23.18 -75.55
C CYS A 272 -36.07 -22.58 -76.93
N LEU A 273 -34.78 -22.47 -77.24
CA LEU A 273 -34.25 -21.99 -78.51
C LEU A 273 -34.34 -23.09 -79.59
N GLY A 274 -34.20 -22.69 -80.85
CA GLY A 274 -34.34 -23.60 -82.00
C GLY A 274 -33.26 -24.67 -82.11
N ASP A 275 -32.21 -24.58 -81.29
CA ASP A 275 -31.10 -25.53 -81.19
C ASP A 275 -31.24 -26.53 -80.04
N GLY A 276 -32.37 -26.50 -79.29
CA GLY A 276 -32.62 -27.40 -78.17
C GLY A 276 -32.04 -26.94 -76.83
N SER A 277 -31.49 -25.73 -76.77
CA SER A 277 -30.99 -25.10 -75.53
C SER A 277 -32.01 -24.15 -74.91
N TRP A 278 -32.01 -24.02 -73.58
CA TRP A 278 -32.79 -22.99 -72.89
C TRP A 278 -32.09 -21.63 -72.96
N THR A 279 -32.84 -20.52 -73.07
CA THR A 279 -32.28 -19.18 -72.81
C THR A 279 -31.76 -19.07 -71.37
N PRO A 280 -30.86 -18.13 -71.04
CA PRO A 280 -30.54 -17.82 -69.64
C PRO A 280 -31.80 -17.55 -68.82
N CYS A 281 -31.79 -17.97 -67.56
CA CYS A 281 -32.92 -17.74 -66.66
C CYS A 281 -33.09 -16.25 -66.44
N SER A 282 -34.31 -15.74 -66.63
CA SER A 282 -34.61 -14.33 -66.41
C SER A 282 -34.88 -13.99 -64.94
N ALA A 283 -34.64 -14.92 -64.02
CA ALA A 283 -34.79 -14.71 -62.58
C ALA A 283 -33.57 -13.98 -62.03
N ALA A 284 -33.78 -13.04 -61.11
CA ALA A 284 -32.71 -12.60 -60.22
C ALA A 284 -32.53 -13.70 -59.16
N GLY A 285 -31.31 -14.19 -59.02
CA GLY A 285 -30.93 -15.04 -57.87
C GLY A 285 -30.66 -14.18 -56.63
N PRO A 286 -30.35 -14.80 -55.49
CA PRO A 286 -29.93 -14.07 -54.30
C PRO A 286 -28.62 -13.33 -54.56
N GLU A 287 -28.56 -12.06 -54.17
CA GLU A 287 -27.39 -11.19 -54.22
C GLU A 287 -27.09 -10.67 -52.81
N ALA A 288 -25.83 -10.69 -52.37
CA ALA A 288 -25.48 -10.25 -51.02
C ALA A 288 -25.88 -8.78 -50.74
N GLU A 289 -26.27 -8.52 -49.49
CA GLU A 289 -26.47 -7.20 -48.93
C GLU A 289 -25.12 -6.47 -48.90
N THR A 290 -25.10 -5.26 -49.43
CA THR A 290 -23.91 -4.40 -49.47
C THR A 290 -24.32 -3.00 -49.06
N CYS A 291 -23.38 -2.19 -48.56
CA CYS A 291 -23.69 -0.80 -48.25
C CYS A 291 -24.22 -0.01 -49.47
N ALA A 292 -23.89 -0.44 -50.70
CA ALA A 292 -24.38 0.13 -51.95
C ALA A 292 -25.84 -0.22 -52.29
N ASN A 293 -26.40 -1.28 -51.68
CA ASN A 293 -27.81 -1.65 -51.82
C ASN A 293 -28.61 -1.41 -50.53
N MET A 294 -28.02 -0.77 -49.51
CA MET A 294 -28.78 -0.21 -48.38
C MET A 294 -29.71 0.90 -48.86
N SER A 295 -30.98 0.76 -48.54
CA SER A 295 -32.05 1.67 -48.95
C SER A 295 -31.88 3.10 -48.42
N THR A 296 -31.40 4.05 -49.24
CA THR A 296 -31.69 5.48 -49.03
C THR A 296 -32.99 5.85 -49.77
N GLY A 297 -34.12 5.76 -49.07
CA GLY A 297 -35.43 6.24 -49.56
C GLY A 297 -36.16 5.30 -50.52
N ASP A 298 -37.48 5.49 -50.54
CA ASP A 298 -38.51 4.93 -51.44
C ASP A 298 -38.71 3.40 -51.57
N ASP A 299 -37.84 2.52 -51.07
CA ASP A 299 -38.11 1.06 -50.95
C ASP A 299 -37.75 0.50 -49.56
N PRO A 300 -38.71 0.37 -48.64
CA PRO A 300 -38.44 -0.07 -47.28
C PRO A 300 -38.30 -1.60 -47.21
N ALA A 301 -37.08 -2.05 -46.91
CA ALA A 301 -36.71 -3.43 -46.54
C ALA A 301 -36.64 -4.44 -47.70
N ALA A 302 -35.59 -4.31 -48.52
CA ALA A 302 -35.24 -5.29 -49.55
C ALA A 302 -34.30 -6.35 -48.96
N ASP A 303 -34.76 -7.60 -48.97
CA ASP A 303 -33.99 -8.80 -48.61
C ASP A 303 -33.44 -9.35 -49.93
N ASN A 304 -32.17 -9.08 -50.21
CA ASN A 304 -31.55 -9.26 -51.52
C ASN A 304 -30.89 -10.64 -51.64
N ASP A 305 -30.39 -11.18 -50.53
CA ASP A 305 -29.83 -12.52 -50.43
C ASP A 305 -30.90 -13.58 -50.10
N CYS A 306 -32.12 -13.12 -49.82
CA CYS A 306 -33.33 -13.91 -49.68
C CYS A 306 -33.26 -14.89 -48.50
N ASN A 307 -32.60 -14.47 -47.42
CA ASN A 307 -32.43 -15.23 -46.19
C ASN A 307 -33.56 -14.96 -45.16
N GLY A 308 -34.44 -13.99 -45.43
CA GLY A 308 -35.58 -13.62 -44.59
C GLY A 308 -35.28 -12.51 -43.57
N VAL A 309 -34.07 -11.98 -43.58
CA VAL A 309 -33.62 -10.80 -42.83
C VAL A 309 -33.36 -9.68 -43.85
N THR A 310 -33.74 -8.46 -43.48
CA THR A 310 -33.58 -7.30 -44.36
C THR A 310 -32.38 -6.49 -43.89
N ASP A 311 -31.54 -6.07 -44.83
CA ASP A 311 -30.38 -5.19 -44.60
C ASP A 311 -29.30 -5.76 -43.63
N ASP A 312 -29.08 -7.07 -43.62
CA ASP A 312 -28.12 -7.78 -42.77
C ASP A 312 -26.72 -7.92 -43.40
N ILE A 313 -26.09 -6.76 -43.61
CA ILE A 313 -24.73 -6.68 -44.12
C ILE A 313 -23.75 -7.37 -43.18
N GLU A 314 -23.04 -8.37 -43.72
CA GLU A 314 -21.99 -9.09 -43.01
C GLU A 314 -20.91 -8.12 -42.48
N GLY A 315 -20.69 -8.14 -41.16
CA GLY A 315 -19.70 -7.30 -40.48
C GLY A 315 -20.20 -5.91 -40.06
N ARG A 316 -21.44 -5.52 -40.35
CA ARG A 316 -22.05 -4.28 -39.82
C ARG A 316 -22.41 -4.44 -38.33
N ASN A 317 -22.26 -3.38 -37.55
CA ASN A 317 -22.38 -3.34 -36.09
C ASN A 317 -21.31 -4.12 -35.31
N GLU A 318 -20.29 -4.65 -35.99
CA GLU A 318 -19.14 -5.26 -35.31
C GLU A 318 -18.16 -4.18 -34.83
N PRO A 319 -17.48 -4.38 -33.69
CA PRO A 319 -16.48 -3.46 -33.20
C PRO A 319 -15.30 -3.41 -34.17
N CYS A 320 -14.80 -2.20 -34.41
CA CYS A 320 -13.66 -1.97 -35.28
C CYS A 320 -12.65 -1.03 -34.62
N VAL A 321 -11.41 -1.12 -35.10
CA VAL A 321 -10.33 -0.21 -34.70
C VAL A 321 -10.00 0.69 -35.89
N GLY A 322 -10.29 1.98 -35.75
CA GLY A 322 -9.95 3.00 -36.74
C GLY A 322 -8.51 3.50 -36.60
N ASP A 323 -8.13 4.44 -37.46
CA ASP A 323 -6.79 5.06 -37.44
C ASP A 323 -6.61 6.13 -36.34
N GLY A 324 -7.65 6.39 -35.53
CA GLY A 324 -7.62 7.36 -34.43
C GLY A 324 -6.83 6.89 -33.21
N GLN A 325 -6.50 7.80 -32.29
CA GLN A 325 -5.93 7.50 -30.97
C GLN A 325 -6.99 7.71 -29.88
N GLY A 326 -6.76 7.13 -28.70
CA GLY A 326 -7.69 7.29 -27.57
C GLY A 326 -9.09 6.73 -27.85
N ARG A 327 -10.14 7.49 -27.52
CA ARG A 327 -11.53 7.04 -27.74
C ARG A 327 -11.87 6.88 -29.23
N CYS A 328 -11.12 7.59 -30.07
CA CYS A 328 -11.35 7.67 -31.51
C CYS A 328 -10.73 6.49 -32.24
N ALA A 329 -9.96 5.66 -31.54
CA ALA A 329 -9.46 4.39 -32.04
C ALA A 329 -10.56 3.33 -32.10
N LEU A 330 -11.60 3.44 -31.25
CA LEU A 330 -12.67 2.45 -31.17
C LEU A 330 -13.90 2.97 -31.93
N GLY A 331 -14.46 2.12 -32.76
CA GLY A 331 -15.67 2.43 -33.51
C GLY A 331 -16.53 1.20 -33.74
N GLU A 332 -17.60 1.42 -34.50
CA GLU A 332 -18.52 0.39 -34.96
C GLU A 332 -18.55 0.42 -36.48
N MET A 333 -18.52 -0.75 -37.13
CA MET A 333 -18.61 -0.83 -38.59
C MET A 333 -20.00 -0.41 -39.05
N ASP A 334 -20.09 0.67 -39.81
CA ASP A 334 -21.35 1.17 -40.38
C ASP A 334 -21.17 1.63 -41.84
N CYS A 335 -22.28 1.74 -42.56
CA CYS A 335 -22.28 2.10 -43.97
C CYS A 335 -22.17 3.63 -44.16
N VAL A 336 -21.07 4.08 -44.74
CA VAL A 336 -20.84 5.49 -45.14
C VAL A 336 -20.43 5.51 -46.61
N ASP A 337 -21.12 6.33 -47.41
CA ASP A 337 -20.88 6.48 -48.84
C ASP A 337 -20.78 5.13 -49.60
N ASP A 338 -21.78 4.26 -49.40
CA ASP A 338 -21.91 2.94 -50.04
C ASP A 338 -20.82 1.91 -49.68
N ALA A 339 -20.02 2.16 -48.64
CA ALA A 339 -18.98 1.26 -48.14
C ALA A 339 -19.09 1.01 -46.63
N LEU A 340 -18.70 -0.18 -46.18
CA LEU A 340 -18.61 -0.50 -44.75
C LEU A 340 -17.34 0.16 -44.20
N THR A 341 -17.51 1.10 -43.28
CA THR A 341 -16.44 1.92 -42.72
C THR A 341 -16.50 1.88 -41.21
N CYS A 342 -15.34 1.99 -40.56
CA CYS A 342 -15.30 2.10 -39.11
C CYS A 342 -15.72 3.52 -38.71
N VAL A 343 -16.89 3.65 -38.10
CA VAL A 343 -17.41 4.94 -37.62
C VAL A 343 -17.10 5.04 -36.13
N SER A 344 -16.21 5.97 -35.79
CA SER A 344 -15.86 6.30 -34.41
C SER A 344 -16.86 7.30 -33.83
N PRO A 345 -17.08 7.33 -32.50
CA PRO A 345 -17.94 8.32 -31.87
C PRO A 345 -17.45 9.75 -32.09
N ASP A 346 -18.36 10.73 -32.00
CA ASP A 346 -18.03 12.15 -32.15
C ASP A 346 -16.94 12.59 -31.17
N ALA A 347 -15.97 13.37 -31.67
CA ALA A 347 -14.99 14.06 -30.86
C ALA A 347 -15.68 14.96 -29.85
N ILE A 348 -15.28 14.87 -28.59
CA ILE A 348 -15.72 15.79 -27.53
C ILE A 348 -14.53 16.63 -27.07
N ALA A 349 -14.77 17.70 -26.31
CA ALA A 349 -13.65 18.42 -25.70
C ALA A 349 -12.88 17.50 -24.74
N GLU A 350 -11.55 17.64 -24.73
CA GLU A 350 -10.65 16.91 -23.84
C GLU A 350 -11.17 16.85 -22.40
N LEU A 351 -11.26 15.64 -21.85
CA LEU A 351 -11.43 15.41 -20.41
C LEU A 351 -10.07 15.00 -19.87
N CYS A 352 -9.73 15.44 -18.67
CA CYS A 352 -8.45 15.13 -18.06
C CYS A 352 -8.43 13.66 -17.55
N ASN A 353 -8.28 12.69 -18.45
CA ASN A 353 -8.47 11.25 -18.18
C ASN A 353 -7.38 10.36 -18.80
N GLY A 354 -6.37 10.93 -19.47
CA GLY A 354 -5.29 10.18 -20.11
C GLY A 354 -5.66 9.59 -21.47
N ILE A 355 -6.75 10.04 -22.08
CA ILE A 355 -7.27 9.61 -23.38
C ILE A 355 -7.41 10.84 -24.28
N ASP A 356 -7.05 10.71 -25.57
CA ASP A 356 -7.37 11.71 -26.61
C ASP A 356 -8.89 11.64 -26.90
N ASP A 357 -9.64 12.60 -26.36
CA ASP A 357 -11.11 12.69 -26.42
C ASP A 357 -11.61 13.56 -27.58
N ASP A 358 -10.77 14.51 -28.05
CA ASP A 358 -11.05 15.42 -29.16
C ASP A 358 -10.47 14.95 -30.51
N CYS A 359 -9.79 13.81 -30.50
CA CYS A 359 -9.24 13.10 -31.65
C CYS A 359 -8.16 13.88 -32.42
N ASN A 360 -7.46 14.81 -31.77
CA ASN A 360 -6.46 15.64 -32.45
C ASN A 360 -5.04 15.03 -32.43
N GLY A 361 -4.84 13.91 -31.73
CA GLY A 361 -3.56 13.22 -31.58
C GLY A 361 -2.73 13.68 -30.37
N ALA A 362 -3.26 14.54 -29.51
CA ALA A 362 -2.68 14.90 -28.23
C ALA A 362 -3.63 14.52 -27.09
N VAL A 363 -3.05 13.95 -26.04
CA VAL A 363 -3.80 13.50 -24.87
C VAL A 363 -3.91 14.66 -23.87
N ASP A 364 -5.11 14.91 -23.35
CA ASP A 364 -5.45 15.90 -22.32
C ASP A 364 -4.97 17.33 -22.68
N ASN A 365 -5.01 17.72 -23.95
CA ASN A 365 -4.58 19.06 -24.35
C ASN A 365 -5.62 20.13 -23.98
N GLY A 366 -5.14 21.24 -23.41
CA GLY A 366 -6.01 22.36 -22.99
C GLY A 366 -6.26 22.44 -21.49
N PHE A 367 -5.71 21.50 -20.72
CA PHE A 367 -5.56 21.64 -19.27
C PHE A 367 -4.26 22.35 -18.91
N ASP A 368 -4.31 23.28 -17.96
CA ASP A 368 -3.13 23.99 -17.46
C ASP A 368 -2.41 23.15 -16.40
N LEU A 369 -1.60 22.19 -16.83
CA LEU A 369 -0.86 21.32 -15.91
C LEU A 369 0.28 22.03 -15.17
N LEU A 370 0.55 23.32 -15.44
CA LEU A 370 1.70 24.03 -14.90
C LEU A 370 1.34 24.95 -13.75
N SER A 371 0.14 25.51 -13.75
CA SER A 371 -0.36 26.41 -12.71
C SER A 371 -1.75 26.10 -12.19
N ASP A 372 -2.52 25.19 -12.79
CA ASP A 372 -3.83 24.81 -12.24
C ASP A 372 -3.66 23.96 -10.97
N GLU A 373 -4.16 24.48 -9.85
CA GLU A 373 -4.13 23.76 -8.58
C GLU A 373 -4.97 22.49 -8.58
N ALA A 374 -5.91 22.31 -9.52
CA ALA A 374 -6.70 21.08 -9.63
C ALA A 374 -6.06 20.00 -10.51
N ASN A 375 -5.05 20.35 -11.31
CA ASN A 375 -4.44 19.48 -12.32
C ASN A 375 -2.91 19.61 -12.32
N CYS A 376 -2.29 19.74 -11.16
CA CYS A 376 -0.91 20.16 -11.06
C CYS A 376 0.07 19.05 -11.48
N GLY A 377 0.74 19.22 -12.62
CA GLY A 377 1.68 18.26 -13.19
C GLY A 377 1.04 17.08 -13.90
N THR A 378 -0.16 16.67 -13.48
CA THR A 378 -0.98 15.64 -14.11
C THR A 378 -2.45 15.87 -13.79
N CYS A 379 -3.33 15.29 -14.62
CA CYS A 379 -4.77 15.38 -14.47
C CYS A 379 -5.26 14.91 -13.10
N GLY A 380 -6.15 15.70 -12.48
CA GLY A 380 -6.77 15.37 -11.20
C GLY A 380 -5.85 15.43 -9.98
N LEU A 381 -4.56 15.76 -10.14
CA LEU A 381 -3.66 15.99 -9.02
C LEU A 381 -3.92 17.38 -8.43
N ALA A 382 -4.91 17.44 -7.53
CA ALA A 382 -5.24 18.64 -6.80
C ALA A 382 -4.22 18.92 -5.68
N CYS A 383 -3.65 20.11 -5.66
CA CYS A 383 -2.78 20.54 -4.58
C CYS A 383 -3.55 20.61 -3.25
N ALA A 384 -2.96 20.04 -2.20
CA ALA A 384 -3.51 20.14 -0.86
C ALA A 384 -3.58 21.60 -0.39
N ASN A 385 -4.49 21.89 0.56
CA ASN A 385 -4.65 23.23 1.12
C ASN A 385 -3.32 23.81 1.61
N GLY A 386 -2.99 25.02 1.14
CA GLY A 386 -1.74 25.71 1.47
C GLY A 386 -0.56 25.39 0.55
N LEU A 387 -0.77 24.60 -0.51
CA LEU A 387 0.17 24.41 -1.61
C LEU A 387 -0.32 25.12 -2.86
N GLU A 388 0.61 25.64 -3.65
CA GLU A 388 0.35 26.25 -4.96
C GLU A 388 0.98 25.40 -6.05
N CYS A 389 0.35 25.35 -7.23
CA CYS A 389 0.93 24.65 -8.37
C CYS A 389 1.99 25.54 -9.04
N CYS A 390 3.26 25.17 -8.88
CA CYS A 390 4.36 25.89 -9.50
C CYS A 390 5.12 25.00 -10.47
N ASN A 391 4.96 25.28 -11.77
CA ASN A 391 5.58 24.52 -12.87
C ASN A 391 5.25 23.01 -12.81
N GLY A 392 3.98 22.70 -12.54
CA GLY A 392 3.48 21.33 -12.48
C GLY A 392 3.88 20.55 -11.23
N LYS A 393 4.24 21.25 -10.15
CA LYS A 393 4.47 20.64 -8.85
C LYS A 393 3.77 21.43 -7.76
N CYS A 394 3.03 20.73 -6.90
CA CYS A 394 2.49 21.33 -5.69
C CYS A 394 3.63 21.65 -4.72
N VAL A 395 3.83 22.93 -4.44
CA VAL A 395 4.89 23.43 -3.55
C VAL A 395 4.29 24.37 -2.51
N ASN A 396 4.95 24.45 -1.36
CA ASN A 396 4.58 25.42 -0.34
C ASN A 396 5.43 26.69 -0.54
N THR A 397 4.85 27.72 -1.14
CA THR A 397 5.57 28.99 -1.40
C THR A 397 6.01 29.71 -0.13
N ALA A 398 5.54 29.30 1.05
CA ALA A 398 5.98 29.86 2.32
C ALA A 398 7.38 29.37 2.75
N VAL A 399 7.83 28.20 2.26
CA VAL A 399 9.08 27.56 2.70
C VAL A 399 9.92 26.99 1.55
N ASP A 400 9.36 26.87 0.35
CA ASP A 400 10.07 26.38 -0.83
C ASP A 400 11.09 27.43 -1.32
N GLY A 401 12.37 27.05 -1.30
CA GLY A 401 13.46 27.95 -1.68
C GLY A 401 13.49 28.32 -3.16
N ALA A 402 12.83 27.57 -4.04
CA ALA A 402 12.76 27.86 -5.47
C ALA A 402 11.50 28.67 -5.85
N ASN A 403 10.48 28.69 -4.99
CA ASN A 403 9.18 29.32 -5.20
C ASN A 403 8.77 30.19 -4.00
N CYS A 404 9.72 30.94 -3.46
CA CYS A 404 9.54 31.72 -2.25
C CYS A 404 8.59 32.90 -2.45
N GLY A 405 7.44 32.84 -1.78
CA GLY A 405 6.37 33.82 -1.83
C GLY A 405 5.49 33.71 -3.08
N THR A 406 6.06 33.36 -4.23
CA THR A 406 5.34 33.12 -5.48
C THR A 406 6.06 32.07 -6.32
N CYS A 407 5.35 31.40 -7.23
CA CYS A 407 5.95 30.49 -8.20
C CYS A 407 7.11 31.13 -8.99
N GLY A 408 8.21 30.39 -9.14
CA GLY A 408 9.42 30.80 -9.86
C GLY A 408 10.30 31.85 -9.17
N SER A 409 9.90 32.35 -8.00
CA SER A 409 10.68 33.33 -7.23
C SER A 409 11.64 32.62 -6.27
N ALA A 410 12.87 32.34 -6.70
CA ALA A 410 13.85 31.73 -5.79
C ALA A 410 14.23 32.69 -4.64
N ALA A 411 14.49 32.14 -3.46
CA ALA A 411 14.87 32.91 -2.27
C ALA A 411 16.16 33.74 -2.49
N GLY A 412 17.04 33.29 -3.40
CA GLY A 412 18.33 33.90 -3.71
C GLY A 412 19.50 33.13 -3.08
N ASP A 413 20.71 33.35 -3.59
CA ASP A 413 21.91 32.63 -3.12
C ASP A 413 22.19 32.93 -1.64
N GLY A 414 22.28 31.87 -0.83
CA GLY A 414 22.54 31.97 0.61
C GLY A 414 21.35 32.40 1.47
N LEU A 415 20.16 32.54 0.88
CA LEU A 415 18.94 32.93 1.59
C LEU A 415 17.98 31.75 1.73
N THR A 416 17.19 31.76 2.81
CA THR A 416 16.17 30.75 3.09
C THR A 416 14.78 31.38 2.93
N CYS A 417 13.81 30.60 2.42
CA CYS A 417 12.44 31.06 2.37
C CYS A 417 11.77 30.91 3.73
N CYS A 418 11.40 32.03 4.35
CA CYS A 418 10.73 32.09 5.63
C CYS A 418 9.39 32.81 5.50
N ALA A 419 8.29 32.07 5.62
CA ALA A 419 6.94 32.58 5.48
C ALA A 419 6.72 33.37 4.17
N GLY A 420 7.28 32.85 3.07
CA GLY A 420 7.15 33.43 1.73
C GLY A 420 8.04 34.65 1.50
N ARG A 421 9.06 34.85 2.34
CA ARG A 421 10.04 35.92 2.21
C ARG A 421 11.44 35.37 2.34
N SER A 422 12.34 35.83 1.50
CA SER A 422 13.77 35.51 1.63
C SER A 422 14.34 36.13 2.91
N ALA A 423 14.96 35.31 3.76
CA ALA A 423 15.65 35.73 4.96
C ALA A 423 17.06 35.14 5.01
N ASP A 424 17.99 35.93 5.56
CA ASP A 424 19.36 35.48 5.84
C ASP A 424 19.43 34.94 7.26
N LEU A 425 19.57 33.62 7.41
CA LEU A 425 19.58 33.00 8.73
C LEU A 425 20.85 33.33 9.53
N ASP A 426 21.91 33.85 8.90
CA ASP A 426 23.16 34.13 9.58
C ASP A 426 23.20 35.51 10.23
N SER A 427 22.40 36.46 9.73
CA SER A 427 22.46 37.86 10.15
C SER A 427 21.11 38.50 10.46
N ASP A 428 19.99 37.92 10.01
CA ASP A 428 18.66 38.43 10.30
C ASP A 428 18.26 38.12 11.75
N ALA A 429 18.10 39.17 12.54
CA ALA A 429 17.70 39.07 13.94
C ALA A 429 16.27 38.51 14.13
N LEU A 430 15.42 38.46 13.10
CA LEU A 430 14.09 37.87 13.17
C LEU A 430 14.05 36.39 12.75
N ASN A 431 15.12 35.90 12.10
CA ASN A 431 15.20 34.56 11.51
C ASN A 431 16.54 33.88 11.84
N CYS A 432 17.07 34.08 13.05
CA CYS A 432 18.44 33.74 13.36
C CYS A 432 18.67 32.22 13.53
N GLY A 433 19.35 31.61 12.56
CA GLY A 433 19.61 30.18 12.46
C GLY A 433 18.41 29.33 12.04
N ALA A 434 17.20 29.88 12.10
CA ALA A 434 15.97 29.25 11.67
C ALA A 434 14.88 30.30 11.42
N CYS A 435 13.95 30.01 10.50
CA CYS A 435 12.82 30.89 10.22
C CYS A 435 11.99 31.19 11.49
N GLY A 436 11.65 32.46 11.71
CA GLY A 436 10.87 32.92 12.87
C GLY A 436 11.63 32.93 14.20
N ARG A 437 12.90 32.49 14.24
CA ARG A 437 13.73 32.52 15.45
C ARG A 437 14.26 33.94 15.70
N ALA A 438 13.42 34.76 16.31
CA ALA A 438 13.79 36.12 16.66
C ALA A 438 14.75 36.17 17.85
N CYS A 439 15.82 36.94 17.72
CA CYS A 439 16.68 37.29 18.83
C CYS A 439 15.93 38.20 19.81
N GLY A 440 15.94 37.81 21.10
CA GLY A 440 15.36 38.62 22.17
C GLY A 440 16.01 40.01 22.26
N GLU A 441 15.34 40.95 22.94
CA GLU A 441 15.76 42.34 23.00
C GLU A 441 17.25 42.51 23.37
N GLY A 442 17.95 43.33 22.58
CA GLY A 442 19.36 43.64 22.79
C GLY A 442 20.35 42.59 22.26
N ARG A 443 19.89 41.52 21.61
CA ARG A 443 20.76 40.50 20.97
C ARG A 443 20.79 40.67 19.45
N GLN A 444 21.91 40.26 18.85
CA GLN A 444 22.13 40.29 17.40
C GLN A 444 22.33 38.86 16.88
N CYS A 445 21.92 38.61 15.63
CA CYS A 445 22.25 37.35 14.97
C CYS A 445 23.69 37.36 14.45
N CYS A 446 24.49 36.40 14.89
CA CYS A 446 25.88 36.23 14.50
C CYS A 446 26.12 34.79 14.05
N GLY A 447 26.13 34.55 12.74
CA GLY A 447 26.35 33.21 12.17
C GLY A 447 25.29 32.21 12.63
N GLY A 448 24.02 32.64 12.62
CA GLY A 448 22.88 31.79 12.99
C GLY A 448 22.63 31.64 14.49
N THR A 449 23.42 32.31 15.33
CA THR A 449 23.25 32.29 16.78
C THR A 449 22.93 33.67 17.32
N CYS A 450 21.91 33.78 18.17
CA CYS A 450 21.58 35.02 18.86
C CYS A 450 22.60 35.28 19.97
N VAL A 451 23.40 36.33 19.80
CA VAL A 451 24.47 36.69 20.71
C VAL A 451 24.19 38.06 21.34
N ASP A 452 24.43 38.17 22.65
CA ASP A 452 24.48 39.45 23.34
C ASP A 452 25.86 40.08 23.14
N THR A 453 25.98 40.94 22.14
CA THR A 453 27.24 41.63 21.82
C THR A 453 27.67 42.60 22.92
N ALA A 454 26.82 42.90 23.91
CA ALA A 454 27.21 43.73 25.05
C ALA A 454 27.99 42.94 26.13
N ARG A 455 27.94 41.60 26.11
CA ARG A 455 28.46 40.73 27.18
C ARG A 455 29.26 39.52 26.70
N ASN A 456 29.12 39.10 25.45
CA ASN A 456 29.83 37.96 24.91
C ASN A 456 31.28 38.35 24.53
N ALA A 457 32.26 37.66 25.10
CA ALA A 457 33.68 37.94 24.86
C ALA A 457 34.14 37.62 23.43
N ASP A 458 33.47 36.70 22.74
CA ASP A 458 33.81 36.28 21.38
C ASP A 458 33.09 37.14 20.30
N HIS A 459 32.15 37.98 20.72
CA HIS A 459 31.34 38.84 19.84
C HIS A 459 31.13 40.24 20.45
N CYS A 460 32.15 40.80 21.09
CA CYS A 460 32.04 42.01 21.87
C CYS A 460 31.88 43.27 21.00
N GLY A 461 30.72 43.91 21.10
CA GLY A 461 30.32 45.10 20.34
C GLY A 461 29.85 44.79 18.92
N MET A 462 30.31 43.70 18.30
CA MET A 462 29.85 43.22 16.99
C MET A 462 30.16 41.73 16.81
N CYS A 463 29.49 41.07 15.86
CA CYS A 463 29.74 39.66 15.55
C CYS A 463 31.21 39.38 15.21
N GLY A 464 31.80 38.36 15.85
CA GLY A 464 33.16 37.89 15.61
C GLY A 464 34.26 38.79 16.18
N ALA A 465 33.91 39.83 16.94
CA ALA A 465 34.88 40.66 17.66
C ALA A 465 35.26 40.00 18.99
N GLU A 466 36.31 39.20 18.96
CA GLU A 466 36.85 38.52 20.15
C GLU A 466 37.68 39.47 21.02
N CYS A 467 37.54 39.35 22.34
CA CYS A 467 38.37 40.05 23.31
C CYS A 467 39.71 39.34 23.51
N ASP A 468 40.77 40.13 23.78
CA ASP A 468 42.08 39.55 24.08
C ASP A 468 42.06 38.70 25.36
N ALA A 469 42.97 37.73 25.45
CA ALA A 469 43.09 36.84 26.61
C ALA A 469 43.16 37.61 27.95
N GLY A 470 42.25 37.28 28.87
CA GLY A 470 42.14 37.91 30.19
C GLY A 470 41.24 39.16 30.23
N GLN A 471 40.60 39.53 29.12
CA GLN A 471 39.55 40.54 29.08
C GLN A 471 38.15 39.91 29.10
N ALA A 472 37.16 40.69 29.52
CA ALA A 472 35.74 40.38 29.45
C ALA A 472 35.02 41.46 28.62
N CYS A 473 33.91 41.10 27.99
CA CYS A 473 33.07 42.06 27.30
C CYS A 473 32.13 42.76 28.28
N CYS A 474 32.27 44.09 28.41
CA CYS A 474 31.51 44.88 29.37
C CYS A 474 30.86 46.07 28.66
N GLN A 475 29.52 46.03 28.55
CA GLN A 475 28.71 47.04 27.86
C GLN A 475 29.17 47.22 26.40
N GLY A 476 29.51 46.11 25.73
CA GLY A 476 29.94 46.11 24.32
C GLY A 476 31.39 46.54 24.08
N GLY A 477 32.24 46.53 25.11
CA GLY A 477 33.67 46.77 24.95
C GLY A 477 34.54 45.82 25.78
N CYS A 478 35.63 45.33 25.18
CA CYS A 478 36.60 44.46 25.84
C CYS A 478 37.40 45.22 26.90
N ARG A 479 37.36 44.75 28.15
CA ARG A 479 37.96 45.40 29.32
C ARG A 479 38.45 44.36 30.33
N ALA A 480 39.28 44.78 31.29
CA ALA A 480 39.62 43.92 32.41
C ALA A 480 38.36 43.55 33.23
N PRO A 481 38.22 42.31 33.75
CA PRO A 481 37.06 41.87 34.53
C PRO A 481 36.78 42.71 35.79
N SER A 482 37.81 43.37 36.33
CA SER A 482 37.70 44.28 37.48
C SER A 482 37.14 45.66 37.11
N SER A 483 36.76 45.89 35.85
CA SER A 483 36.26 47.19 35.41
C SER A 483 34.90 47.49 36.08
N PRO A 484 34.67 48.73 36.55
CA PRO A 484 33.38 49.12 37.12
C PRO A 484 32.21 49.03 36.11
N LEU A 485 32.51 48.90 34.81
CA LEU A 485 31.52 48.70 33.75
C LEU A 485 31.02 47.24 33.66
N CYS A 486 31.64 46.29 34.38
CA CYS A 486 31.30 44.87 34.37
C CYS A 486 30.36 44.46 35.54
N GLN A 487 29.85 45.39 36.35
CA GLN A 487 28.90 45.13 37.46
C GLN A 487 29.31 43.96 38.41
N GLY A 488 30.47 44.01 39.08
CA GLY A 488 30.94 42.98 40.03
C GLY A 488 30.36 43.03 41.46
N CYS A 489 30.73 42.05 42.33
CA CYS A 489 30.21 41.85 43.70
C CYS A 489 30.37 43.10 44.62
N PRO A 490 29.31 43.58 45.30
CA PRO A 490 29.35 44.76 46.17
C PRO A 490 30.07 44.60 47.52
N THR A 491 30.43 43.38 47.95
CA THR A 491 31.01 43.08 49.27
C THR A 491 32.18 42.10 49.15
N ASP A 492 33.17 42.20 50.03
CA ASP A 492 34.35 41.33 50.04
C ASP A 492 34.01 39.92 50.56
N CYS A 493 33.73 39.00 49.63
CA CYS A 493 33.41 37.58 49.92
C CYS A 493 34.58 36.84 50.59
N SER A 494 35.81 37.31 50.41
CA SER A 494 37.02 36.68 50.95
C SER A 494 37.06 36.73 52.48
N ALA A 495 36.31 37.65 53.12
CA ALA A 495 36.23 37.78 54.57
C ALA A 495 35.57 36.57 55.25
N ASN A 496 34.71 35.84 54.53
CA ASN A 496 34.01 34.64 55.02
C ASN A 496 34.56 33.35 54.39
N GLY A 497 35.63 33.42 53.58
CA GLY A 497 36.15 32.26 52.85
C GLY A 497 35.34 31.87 51.60
N GLU A 498 34.50 32.77 51.09
CA GLU A 498 33.62 32.56 49.93
C GLU A 498 34.23 33.17 48.66
N SER A 499 33.85 32.65 47.49
CA SER A 499 34.25 33.19 46.18
C SER A 499 33.14 34.06 45.58
N CYS A 500 33.51 35.15 44.88
CA CYS A 500 32.56 35.96 44.14
C CYS A 500 32.23 35.29 42.80
N CYS A 501 31.03 34.71 42.70
CA CYS A 501 30.54 34.03 41.52
C CYS A 501 29.32 34.76 40.97
N MET A 502 29.43 35.31 39.76
CA MET A 502 28.34 36.00 39.05
C MET A 502 27.62 37.09 39.89
N GLY A 503 28.35 37.80 40.75
CA GLY A 503 27.80 38.91 41.54
C GLY A 503 27.35 38.56 42.96
N SER A 504 27.43 37.29 43.38
CA SER A 504 27.11 36.81 44.73
C SER A 504 28.29 36.09 45.39
N CYS A 505 28.35 36.09 46.73
CA CYS A 505 29.31 35.28 47.49
C CYS A 505 28.81 33.85 47.62
N VAL A 506 29.65 32.87 47.23
CA VAL A 506 29.33 31.44 47.22
C VAL A 506 30.46 30.64 47.89
N ASP A 507 30.12 29.68 48.75
CA ASP A 507 31.11 28.74 49.32
C ASP A 507 31.37 27.59 48.35
N THR A 508 32.47 27.68 47.61
CA THR A 508 32.86 26.69 46.62
C THR A 508 33.22 25.32 47.23
N GLN A 509 33.23 25.17 48.56
CA GLN A 509 33.50 23.87 49.18
C GLN A 509 32.25 23.02 49.38
N THR A 510 31.06 23.61 49.35
CA THR A 510 29.78 22.95 49.63
C THR A 510 28.67 23.27 48.62
N ASP A 511 28.83 24.32 47.82
CA ASP A 511 27.82 24.72 46.83
C ASP A 511 27.87 23.85 45.58
N GLU A 512 26.77 23.15 45.29
CA GLU A 512 26.63 22.22 44.15
C GLU A 512 26.63 22.92 42.78
N GLN A 513 26.41 24.23 42.72
CA GLN A 513 26.43 25.02 41.48
C GLN A 513 27.77 25.72 41.24
N SER A 514 28.70 25.68 42.20
CA SER A 514 30.02 26.30 42.14
C SER A 514 31.08 25.49 42.89
N CYS A 515 31.09 24.18 42.71
CA CYS A 515 31.95 23.28 43.45
C CYS A 515 33.41 23.39 42.99
N GLY A 516 34.30 23.79 43.90
CA GLY A 516 35.73 24.01 43.65
C GLY A 516 36.07 25.28 42.87
N SER A 517 35.15 25.81 42.05
CA SER A 517 35.29 27.09 41.34
C SER A 517 33.93 27.62 40.87
N CYS A 518 33.86 28.92 40.58
CA CYS A 518 32.61 29.57 40.15
C CYS A 518 32.03 28.95 38.88
N GLY A 519 30.74 28.59 38.92
CA GLY A 519 30.01 28.03 37.77
C GLY A 519 30.35 26.58 37.46
N ASN A 520 31.17 25.91 38.28
CA ASN A 520 31.40 24.48 38.18
C ASN A 520 30.29 23.73 38.92
N ALA A 521 29.15 23.59 38.26
CA ALA A 521 28.03 22.82 38.80
C ALA A 521 28.35 21.31 38.74
N CYS A 522 28.04 20.59 39.82
CA CYS A 522 28.11 19.13 39.83
C CYS A 522 27.01 18.53 38.95
N ASP A 523 27.24 17.33 38.43
CA ASP A 523 26.24 16.65 37.60
C ASP A 523 25.05 16.19 38.47
N PRO A 524 23.86 15.98 37.87
CA PRO A 524 22.72 15.43 38.61
C PRO A 524 23.06 14.11 39.32
N GLY A 525 22.83 14.06 40.63
CA GLY A 525 23.18 12.89 41.46
C GLY A 525 24.57 12.95 42.11
N GLU A 526 25.21 14.12 42.11
CA GLU A 526 26.47 14.38 42.82
C GLU A 526 26.30 15.45 43.91
N LEU A 527 27.20 15.40 44.91
CA LEU A 527 27.29 16.33 46.01
C LEU A 527 28.62 17.09 45.97
N CYS A 528 28.63 18.34 46.39
CA CYS A 528 29.88 19.08 46.56
C CYS A 528 30.52 18.80 47.92
N CYS A 529 31.61 18.03 47.92
CA CYS A 529 32.30 17.60 49.14
C CYS A 529 33.74 18.13 49.17
N GLY A 530 33.95 19.21 49.93
CA GLY A 530 35.27 19.82 50.07
C GLY A 530 35.79 20.43 48.76
N GLY A 531 34.87 20.95 47.94
CA GLY A 531 35.18 21.54 46.63
C GLY A 531 35.43 20.53 45.52
N THR A 532 35.04 19.27 45.72
CA THR A 532 35.06 18.22 44.70
C THR A 532 33.67 17.63 44.57
N CYS A 533 33.16 17.50 43.34
CA CYS A 533 31.93 16.77 43.07
C CYS A 533 32.20 15.28 43.32
N VAL A 534 31.39 14.67 44.18
CA VAL A 534 31.44 13.24 44.47
C VAL A 534 30.04 12.64 44.27
N PRO A 535 29.93 11.37 43.85
CA PRO A 535 28.63 10.73 43.67
C PRO A 535 27.80 10.68 44.96
N ASP A 536 26.50 10.93 44.85
CA ASP A 536 25.51 10.67 45.91
C ASP A 536 25.24 9.16 46.01
N ASP A 537 26.17 8.45 46.63
CA ASP A 537 26.19 7.00 46.69
C ASP A 537 26.10 6.47 48.14
N ALA A 538 26.21 5.15 48.30
CA ALA A 538 26.19 4.52 49.62
C ALA A 538 27.33 4.98 50.55
N ALA A 539 28.35 5.70 50.08
CA ALA A 539 29.39 6.29 50.91
C ALA A 539 29.10 7.76 51.30
N ASN A 540 28.29 8.48 50.52
CA ASN A 540 28.02 9.91 50.67
C ASN A 540 26.51 10.26 50.64
N CYS A 541 25.64 9.40 51.14
CA CYS A 541 24.21 9.49 50.87
C CYS A 541 23.55 10.76 51.42
N GLY A 542 23.10 11.65 50.55
CA GLY A 542 22.45 12.94 50.80
C GLY A 542 23.34 14.01 51.41
N THR A 543 24.44 13.62 52.05
CA THR A 543 25.45 14.52 52.60
C THR A 543 26.81 13.82 52.61
N CYS A 544 27.87 14.62 52.45
CA CYS A 544 29.25 14.14 52.42
C CYS A 544 29.60 13.23 53.61
N GLY A 545 30.11 12.03 53.31
CA GLY A 545 30.54 11.05 54.32
C GLY A 545 29.41 10.36 55.08
N ASN A 546 28.14 10.55 54.71
CA ASN A 546 27.02 9.79 55.26
C ASN A 546 26.92 8.41 54.61
N SER A 547 27.66 7.44 55.14
CA SER A 547 27.69 6.09 54.56
C SER A 547 26.51 5.22 55.02
N CYS A 548 25.84 4.57 54.08
CA CYS A 548 24.78 3.61 54.36
C CYS A 548 25.31 2.30 54.96
N GLY A 549 24.51 1.68 55.83
CA GLY A 549 24.82 0.38 56.40
C GLY A 549 24.87 -0.75 55.36
N SER A 550 25.52 -1.86 55.70
CA SER A 550 25.61 -3.03 54.82
C SER A 550 24.22 -3.52 54.41
N GLY A 551 23.95 -3.62 53.11
CA GLY A 551 22.65 -4.02 52.58
C GLY A 551 21.63 -2.87 52.44
N SER A 552 22.06 -1.61 52.56
CA SER A 552 21.25 -0.44 52.26
C SER A 552 21.70 0.24 50.96
N LEU A 553 20.75 0.87 50.27
CA LEU A 553 20.97 1.69 49.07
C LEU A 553 20.84 3.16 49.45
N CYS A 554 21.53 4.04 48.71
CA CYS A 554 21.24 5.46 48.76
C CYS A 554 20.16 5.80 47.73
N CYS A 555 19.04 6.35 48.18
CA CYS A 555 17.91 6.74 47.33
C CYS A 555 17.46 8.14 47.69
N ASP A 556 17.57 9.06 46.72
CA ASP A 556 17.24 10.48 46.88
C ASP A 556 17.85 11.08 48.16
N GLY A 557 19.14 10.81 48.39
CA GLY A 557 19.88 11.26 49.57
C GLY A 557 19.51 10.57 50.90
N ALA A 558 18.73 9.48 50.87
CA ALA A 558 18.37 8.71 52.06
C ALA A 558 18.83 7.25 51.97
N CYS A 559 19.39 6.74 53.07
CA CYS A 559 19.72 5.31 53.17
C CYS A 559 18.43 4.50 53.37
N VAL A 560 18.07 3.71 52.36
CA VAL A 560 16.91 2.80 52.40
C VAL A 560 17.38 1.34 52.40
N ALA A 561 16.54 0.43 52.88
CA ALA A 561 16.87 -0.99 52.86
C ALA A 561 16.78 -1.55 51.43
N ASN A 562 17.77 -2.37 51.04
CA ASN A 562 17.71 -3.16 49.81
C ASN A 562 16.77 -4.35 50.03
N ASN A 563 15.51 -4.18 49.63
CA ASN A 563 14.44 -5.14 49.84
C ASN A 563 13.52 -5.17 48.61
N GLU A 564 12.37 -5.81 48.72
CA GLU A 564 11.41 -5.97 47.61
C GLU A 564 10.84 -4.65 47.08
N LEU A 565 11.04 -3.53 47.79
CA LEU A 565 10.64 -2.19 47.35
C LEU A 565 11.78 -1.40 46.69
N ASN A 566 13.03 -1.82 46.89
CA ASN A 566 14.23 -1.13 46.40
C ASN A 566 15.30 -2.16 46.01
N CYS A 567 14.96 -3.13 45.16
CA CYS A 567 15.84 -4.27 44.95
C CYS A 567 16.98 -3.94 43.99
N GLY A 568 18.20 -3.87 44.50
CA GLY A 568 19.41 -3.54 43.73
C GLY A 568 19.51 -2.08 43.27
N SER A 569 18.38 -1.39 43.10
CA SER A 569 18.28 0.04 42.82
C SER A 569 17.01 0.64 43.45
N CYS A 570 17.02 1.96 43.61
CA CYS A 570 15.92 2.73 44.15
C CYS A 570 14.64 2.55 43.33
N GLY A 571 13.51 2.33 43.99
CA GLY A 571 12.22 2.16 43.33
C GLY A 571 12.11 0.94 42.42
N ASN A 572 13.05 -0.01 42.47
CA ASN A 572 12.93 -1.27 41.76
C ASN A 572 12.09 -2.26 42.58
N PHE A 573 10.79 -2.28 42.30
CA PHE A 573 9.82 -3.12 43.00
C PHE A 573 9.79 -4.53 42.41
N CYS A 574 9.95 -5.55 43.26
CA CYS A 574 9.80 -6.93 42.83
C CYS A 574 8.32 -7.29 42.65
N ALA A 575 8.01 -8.00 41.57
CA ALA A 575 6.64 -8.44 41.29
C ALA A 575 6.19 -9.49 42.32
N SER A 576 4.86 -9.67 42.44
CA SER A 576 4.29 -10.68 43.32
C SER A 576 4.86 -12.08 42.99
N GLY A 577 5.37 -12.79 44.00
CA GLY A 577 6.05 -14.08 43.83
C GLY A 577 7.56 -14.01 43.62
N GLN A 578 8.15 -12.82 43.59
CA GLN A 578 9.59 -12.60 43.56
C GLN A 578 10.10 -12.07 44.92
N GLY A 579 11.36 -12.38 45.24
CA GLY A 579 12.10 -11.82 46.36
C GLY A 579 13.32 -11.06 45.87
N CYS A 580 13.83 -10.14 46.69
CA CYS A 580 15.08 -9.45 46.38
C CYS A 580 16.27 -10.30 46.80
N CYS A 581 16.80 -11.10 45.89
CA CYS A 581 17.91 -12.02 46.14
C CYS A 581 19.13 -11.58 45.32
N ASP A 582 20.30 -11.47 45.95
CA ASP A 582 21.55 -11.06 45.30
C ASP A 582 21.45 -9.75 44.48
N ASN A 583 20.71 -8.77 45.02
CA ASN A 583 20.42 -7.47 44.40
C ASN A 583 19.55 -7.53 43.13
N ALA A 584 18.82 -8.63 42.92
CA ALA A 584 17.92 -8.78 41.78
C ALA A 584 16.56 -9.38 42.18
N CYS A 585 15.50 -8.91 41.53
CA CYS A 585 14.18 -9.49 41.71
C CYS A 585 14.14 -10.89 41.09
N THR A 586 14.06 -11.88 41.97
CA THR A 586 14.23 -13.27 41.58
C THR A 586 12.99 -14.08 41.93
N SER A 587 12.53 -14.92 41.00
CA SER A 587 11.36 -15.77 41.21
C SER A 587 11.60 -16.78 42.32
N LEU A 588 10.90 -16.63 43.43
CA LEU A 588 10.94 -17.61 44.52
C LEU A 588 10.16 -18.88 44.15
N GLY A 589 9.26 -18.81 43.17
CA GLY A 589 8.44 -19.93 42.73
C GLY A 589 9.14 -20.93 41.82
N ALA A 590 10.21 -20.51 41.14
CA ALA A 590 10.85 -21.27 40.07
C ALA A 590 12.38 -21.23 40.06
N ASN A 591 13.02 -20.31 40.80
CA ASN A 591 14.49 -20.27 40.82
C ASN A 591 15.03 -21.38 41.76
N PRO A 592 15.86 -22.31 41.26
CA PRO A 592 16.45 -23.37 42.08
C PRO A 592 17.43 -22.86 43.15
N ASP A 593 18.06 -21.69 43.00
CA ASP A 593 19.00 -21.14 43.98
C ASP A 593 18.29 -20.28 45.06
N HIS A 594 17.01 -19.95 44.85
CA HIS A 594 16.23 -19.09 45.74
C HIS A 594 14.81 -19.61 45.93
N CYS A 595 14.64 -20.92 46.05
CA CYS A 595 13.33 -21.55 46.02
C CYS A 595 12.54 -21.29 47.31
N GLY A 596 11.41 -20.59 47.22
CA GLY A 596 10.56 -20.21 48.35
C GLY A 596 11.09 -19.05 49.21
N SER A 597 12.41 -18.87 49.30
CA SER A 597 13.07 -17.75 49.96
C SER A 597 14.50 -17.53 49.40
N CYS A 598 15.03 -16.32 49.52
CA CYS A 598 16.40 -16.02 49.09
C CYS A 598 17.44 -16.91 49.78
N GLY A 599 18.41 -17.38 48.98
CA GLY A 599 19.48 -18.30 49.39
C GLY A 599 19.03 -19.72 49.74
N ASN A 600 17.80 -20.11 49.39
CA ASN A 600 17.36 -21.50 49.55
C ASN A 600 17.63 -22.31 48.27
N ASP A 601 18.83 -22.87 48.20
CA ASP A 601 19.31 -23.66 47.07
C ASP A 601 18.72 -25.08 47.06
N CYS A 602 18.15 -25.49 45.94
CA CYS A 602 17.70 -26.85 45.69
C CYS A 602 18.90 -27.77 45.50
N THR A 603 18.83 -28.96 46.10
CA THR A 603 19.91 -29.94 46.02
C THR A 603 19.95 -30.63 44.65
N ALA A 604 21.08 -31.26 44.31
CA ALA A 604 21.30 -31.86 42.99
C ALA A 604 20.17 -32.83 42.57
N GLY A 605 19.53 -32.52 41.43
CA GLY A 605 18.42 -33.30 40.88
C GLY A 605 17.01 -32.82 41.30
N GLN A 606 16.92 -31.77 42.12
CA GLN A 606 15.65 -31.11 42.43
C GLN A 606 15.42 -29.89 41.52
N THR A 607 14.16 -29.59 41.26
CA THR A 607 13.70 -28.38 40.57
C THR A 607 12.83 -27.56 41.50
N CYS A 608 12.94 -26.23 41.43
CA CYS A 608 12.03 -25.36 42.16
C CYS A 608 10.70 -25.29 41.43
N THR A 609 9.64 -25.75 42.07
CA THR A 609 8.28 -25.67 41.54
C THR A 609 7.35 -25.21 42.66
N GLY A 610 6.50 -24.20 42.39
CA GLY A 610 5.58 -23.66 43.40
C GLY A 610 6.24 -23.14 44.68
N GLY A 611 7.52 -22.75 44.61
CA GLY A 611 8.31 -22.28 45.76
C GLY A 611 8.85 -23.38 46.67
N VAL A 612 8.88 -24.63 46.19
CA VAL A 612 9.42 -25.78 46.93
C VAL A 612 10.38 -26.57 46.04
N CYS A 613 11.50 -27.00 46.61
CA CYS A 613 12.44 -27.88 45.92
C CYS A 613 11.86 -29.30 45.84
N CYS A 614 11.44 -29.68 44.64
CA CYS A 614 10.82 -30.98 44.40
C CYS A 614 11.72 -31.88 43.56
N GLY A 615 11.63 -33.19 43.84
CA GLY A 615 12.32 -34.20 43.03
C GLY A 615 11.76 -34.28 41.61
N PRO A 616 12.41 -35.04 40.72
CA PRO A 616 11.97 -35.18 39.33
C PRO A 616 10.54 -35.71 39.26
N GLY A 617 9.70 -35.08 38.44
CA GLY A 617 8.30 -35.49 38.23
C GLY A 617 7.31 -35.06 39.31
N LEU A 618 7.76 -34.28 40.32
CA LEU A 618 6.88 -33.75 41.36
C LEU A 618 6.68 -32.23 41.18
N THR A 619 5.47 -31.77 41.45
CA THR A 619 5.07 -30.36 41.40
C THR A 619 4.84 -29.83 42.81
N GLY A 620 5.34 -28.63 43.12
CA GLY A 620 5.09 -27.97 44.39
C GLY A 620 3.68 -27.37 44.45
N CYS A 621 2.85 -27.90 45.34
CA CYS A 621 1.49 -27.44 45.60
C CYS A 621 1.34 -27.08 47.08
N GLY A 622 1.09 -25.80 47.37
CA GLY A 622 0.80 -25.34 48.74
C GLY A 622 1.91 -25.60 49.76
N GLY A 623 3.18 -25.63 49.32
CA GLY A 623 4.33 -25.92 50.20
C GLY A 623 4.74 -27.39 50.28
N ALA A 624 4.09 -28.30 49.55
CA ALA A 624 4.44 -29.72 49.49
C ALA A 624 4.67 -30.19 48.04
N CYS A 625 5.56 -31.16 47.85
CA CYS A 625 5.76 -31.79 46.55
C CYS A 625 4.75 -32.93 46.35
N VAL A 626 3.98 -32.84 45.28
CA VAL A 626 2.93 -33.81 44.92
C VAL A 626 3.14 -34.29 43.50
N ASP A 627 2.71 -35.52 43.21
CA ASP A 627 2.73 -36.09 41.87
C ASP A 627 1.39 -35.75 41.18
N THR A 628 1.38 -34.77 40.29
CA THR A 628 0.14 -34.30 39.64
C THR A 628 -0.43 -35.30 38.65
N ASP A 629 0.28 -36.38 38.32
CA ASP A 629 -0.19 -37.39 37.37
C ASP A 629 -1.01 -38.48 38.06
N THR A 630 -0.84 -38.64 39.38
CA THR A 630 -1.45 -39.72 40.16
C THR A 630 -2.17 -39.28 41.43
N ASP A 631 -1.88 -38.09 41.96
CA ASP A 631 -2.49 -37.58 43.19
C ASP A 631 -3.93 -37.09 42.94
N GLU A 632 -4.91 -37.76 43.55
CA GLU A 632 -6.33 -37.46 43.39
C GLU A 632 -6.74 -36.07 43.92
N ALA A 633 -5.94 -35.43 44.77
CA ALA A 633 -6.19 -34.08 45.27
C ALA A 633 -5.49 -32.98 44.44
N HIS A 634 -4.62 -33.36 43.50
CA HIS A 634 -3.79 -32.44 42.70
C HIS A 634 -3.69 -32.87 41.22
N CYS A 635 -4.74 -33.46 40.67
CA CYS A 635 -4.67 -34.10 39.37
C CYS A 635 -4.55 -33.10 38.21
N GLY A 636 -3.47 -33.18 37.44
CA GLY A 636 -3.16 -32.24 36.36
C GLY A 636 -2.78 -30.83 36.83
N GLY A 637 -2.79 -30.55 38.14
CA GLY A 637 -2.48 -29.25 38.70
C GLY A 637 -2.84 -29.11 40.18
N CYS A 638 -2.25 -28.12 40.85
CA CYS A 638 -2.42 -27.94 42.29
C CYS A 638 -3.88 -27.67 42.70
N ASN A 639 -4.31 -28.33 43.78
CA ASN A 639 -5.67 -28.25 44.34
C ASN A 639 -6.79 -28.68 43.37
N ASN A 640 -6.46 -29.44 42.32
CA ASN A 640 -7.45 -30.02 41.43
C ASN A 640 -7.89 -31.40 41.93
N VAL A 641 -8.95 -31.41 42.74
CA VAL A 641 -9.45 -32.63 43.38
C VAL A 641 -10.37 -33.39 42.43
N CYS A 642 -10.01 -34.63 42.10
CA CYS A 642 -10.89 -35.55 41.40
C CYS A 642 -11.90 -36.18 42.35
N GLY A 643 -13.13 -36.38 41.87
CA GLY A 643 -14.12 -37.20 42.59
C GLY A 643 -13.86 -38.71 42.50
N ASN A 644 -12.87 -39.13 41.71
CA ASN A 644 -12.48 -40.52 41.42
C ASN A 644 -10.95 -40.59 41.21
N THR A 645 -10.46 -41.38 40.25
CA THR A 645 -9.02 -41.62 40.06
C THR A 645 -8.35 -40.59 39.15
N CYS A 646 -7.12 -40.22 39.48
CA CYS A 646 -6.22 -39.43 38.62
C CYS A 646 -5.33 -40.36 37.79
N THR A 647 -5.22 -40.13 36.48
CA THR A 647 -4.30 -40.89 35.61
C THR A 647 -3.75 -39.97 34.53
N ASP A 648 -2.42 -39.92 34.38
CA ASP A 648 -1.68 -39.06 33.45
C ASP A 648 -2.16 -37.60 33.50
N GLY A 649 -2.42 -37.11 34.72
CA GLY A 649 -2.80 -35.72 34.97
C GLY A 649 -4.24 -35.37 34.60
N ARG A 650 -5.13 -36.36 34.44
CA ARG A 650 -6.55 -36.14 34.11
C ARG A 650 -7.47 -36.83 35.10
N CYS A 651 -8.58 -36.19 35.44
CA CYS A 651 -9.59 -36.80 36.29
C CYS A 651 -10.40 -37.81 35.46
N CYS A 652 -10.34 -39.08 35.83
CA CYS A 652 -11.00 -40.15 35.10
C CYS A 652 -12.17 -40.74 35.89
N PHE A 653 -13.31 -40.90 35.24
CA PHE A 653 -14.39 -41.76 35.71
C PHE A 653 -14.43 -43.01 34.84
N LEU A 654 -13.98 -44.13 35.38
CA LEU A 654 -13.72 -45.36 34.63
C LEU A 654 -12.69 -45.13 33.51
N VAL A 655 -13.10 -45.21 32.24
CA VAL A 655 -12.22 -45.04 31.06
C VAL A 655 -12.35 -43.67 30.38
N PHE A 656 -13.16 -42.77 30.93
CA PHE A 656 -13.36 -41.42 30.38
C PHE A 656 -12.61 -40.41 31.24
N CYS A 657 -11.62 -39.73 30.65
CA CYS A 657 -10.79 -38.75 31.33
C CYS A 657 -11.08 -37.35 30.79
N SER A 658 -11.24 -36.40 31.71
CA SER A 658 -11.50 -34.97 31.43
C SER A 658 -10.34 -34.10 31.88
#